data_AF-A0A078A6U3-F1
#
_entry.id   AF-A0A078A6U3-F1
#
_cell.length_a   1.000
_cell.length_b   1.000
_cell.length_c   1.000
_cell.angle_alpha   90.00
_cell.angle_beta   90.00
_cell.angle_gamma   90.00
#
_symmetry.space_group_name_H-M   'P 1'
#
loop_
_entity.id
_entity.type
_entity.pdbx_description
1 polymer ?
#
loop_
_entity_poly.entity_id
_entity_poly.type
_entity_poly.pdbx_seq_one_letter_code
_entity_poly.pdbx_strand_id
1 'polypeptide(L)'
;MSEENNAQLLEKIDTQRNQVDELTSGYSSLQNSIEVLKRENEKLKKKLAFAQRKALQQTKGKNILSYTLEVLQQHNEETKNEDILVEEQQKSLQVESQKRLVFYVKINQQFQDDQDMEDLSQDVQDTTSIMQQKMVNAQFAYYSDSPLSLDQPVYIQGEFNKWKPALMERLANQIFYYDTKLLSGYRYRFNFKVDDKITTDCHQNSEQDQDNQDVNFNYILSTSAYNQNEESKIDPQILQKLPIFVHPDLISKREEELKQFQLNVAQLQDDTSQAVNEALQDYSKESENQKIEILSLFLKRNRFVLSKLILLRKIRKHGQALSNDDIVQSSSEQITIFDEENQRITKAIKYLIRGKIAKSLEHSLYYYINSYRSDTNELVLIRVYDNNGILLIDNQASEKNIINASESIFFESYQILFKEEELKFRHDLIHNKDHTLRLRYDVKMIPLEEFYTLECIPLETQPQLPLDSYQYQLEVYNGRVQTALGDQGKIKFEAYRDNFNYDSGNSRWAFIYTNEIQGNILNIFHIHLNEITENVSFEAHYLNENQIIDDFTDFTGSSANYRILVKNQRIHGLLFNCGSNNNGQVNFVEYRLNPGSLANVDYSNTLQYSTENMLVKVVNVPIGILAIPASNDIVQYPQSQLQHNSYGFCSERCLNQSLGRFLDVKVISVDNDETLLDNEENIAIPPCLMNDAMYDKKERYIALLKLDQWTPIELEKNF
;
A
#
# COMPACT_ATOMS: atom_id res chain seq x y z
N MET A 1 -4.37 39.36 48.26
CA MET A 1 -3.99 39.58 46.85
C MET A 1 -4.18 41.06 46.56
N SER A 2 -3.22 41.71 45.91
CA SER A 2 -3.33 43.13 45.56
C SER A 2 -4.51 43.34 44.62
N GLU A 3 -5.19 44.49 44.73
CA GLU A 3 -6.30 44.87 43.84
C GLU A 3 -5.85 44.83 42.35
N GLU A 4 -4.58 45.08 42.10
CA GLU A 4 -3.92 45.01 40.80
C GLU A 4 -3.90 43.59 40.20
N ASN A 5 -3.65 42.56 41.02
CA ASN A 5 -3.67 41.17 40.54
C ASN A 5 -5.09 40.68 40.24
N ASN A 6 -6.08 41.17 41.00
CA ASN A 6 -7.48 40.87 40.72
C ASN A 6 -7.95 41.55 39.43
N ALA A 7 -7.51 42.78 39.16
CA ALA A 7 -7.82 43.48 37.92
C ALA A 7 -7.26 42.75 36.69
N GLN A 8 -6.00 42.30 36.73
CA GLN A 8 -5.38 41.55 35.63
C GLN A 8 -6.01 40.17 35.39
N LEU A 9 -6.48 39.50 36.46
CA LEU A 9 -7.20 38.23 36.35
C LEU A 9 -8.58 38.41 35.72
N LEU A 10 -9.32 39.46 36.10
CA LEU A 10 -10.61 39.80 35.49
C LEU A 10 -10.46 40.14 34.01
N GLU A 11 -9.43 40.90 33.64
CA GLU A 11 -9.14 41.23 32.24
C GLU A 11 -8.81 39.97 31.40
N LYS A 12 -8.03 39.04 31.96
CA LYS A 12 -7.77 37.74 31.30
C LYS A 12 -9.02 36.89 31.16
N ILE A 13 -9.88 36.85 32.18
CA ILE A 13 -11.15 36.11 32.13
C ILE A 13 -12.07 36.70 31.06
N ASP A 14 -12.17 38.03 30.96
CA ASP A 14 -12.97 38.69 29.93
C ASP A 14 -12.40 38.45 28.52
N THR A 15 -11.08 38.44 28.37
CA THR A 15 -10.43 38.13 27.09
C THR A 15 -10.72 36.69 26.65
N GLN A 16 -10.60 35.73 27.57
CA GLN A 16 -10.89 34.31 27.29
C GLN A 16 -12.37 34.09 27.00
N ARG A 17 -13.26 34.79 27.71
CA ARG A 17 -14.70 34.74 27.45
C ARG A 17 -15.04 35.25 26.05
N ASN A 18 -14.45 36.37 25.64
CA ASN A 18 -14.64 36.91 24.29
C ASN A 18 -14.14 35.94 23.21
N GLN A 19 -13.00 35.27 23.42
CA GLN A 19 -12.50 34.25 22.48
C GLN A 19 -13.44 33.03 22.38
N VAL A 20 -14.03 32.60 23.49
CA VAL A 20 -15.02 31.50 23.49
C VAL A 20 -16.30 31.92 22.77
N ASP A 21 -16.76 33.15 22.97
CA ASP A 21 -17.95 33.67 22.29
C ASP A 21 -17.71 33.81 20.77
N GLU A 22 -16.52 34.24 20.34
CA GLU A 22 -16.11 34.27 18.93
C GLU A 22 -16.06 32.88 18.29
N LEU A 23 -15.46 31.90 18.99
CA LEU A 23 -15.42 30.51 18.52
C LEU A 23 -16.82 29.88 18.44
N THR A 24 -17.67 30.16 19.42
CA THR A 24 -19.06 29.66 19.45
C THR A 24 -19.89 30.25 18.31
N SER A 25 -19.72 31.54 18.04
CA SER A 25 -20.31 32.22 16.87
C SER A 25 -19.79 31.63 15.55
N GLY A 26 -18.48 31.42 15.45
CA GLY A 26 -17.85 30.79 14.28
C GLY A 26 -18.37 29.37 14.01
N TYR A 27 -18.53 28.56 15.05
CA TYR A 27 -19.07 27.20 14.96
C TYR A 27 -20.53 27.21 14.47
N SER A 28 -21.36 28.08 15.04
CA SER A 28 -22.77 28.24 14.61
C SER A 28 -22.87 28.73 13.16
N SER A 29 -21.99 29.63 12.72
CA SER A 29 -21.91 30.06 11.32
C SER A 29 -21.51 28.92 10.39
N LEU A 30 -20.54 28.09 10.79
CA LEU A 30 -20.10 26.94 10.01
C LEU A 30 -21.21 25.88 9.89
N GLN A 31 -21.91 25.61 10.98
CA GLN A 31 -23.02 24.65 11.03
C GLN A 31 -24.18 25.10 10.12
N ASN A 32 -24.51 26.40 10.13
CA ASN A 32 -25.49 26.98 9.20
C ASN A 32 -25.06 26.85 7.74
N SER A 33 -23.78 27.10 7.43
CA SER A 33 -23.25 26.92 6.06
C SER A 33 -23.33 25.47 5.60
N ILE A 34 -23.05 24.50 6.48
CA ILE A 34 -23.18 23.06 6.18
C ILE A 34 -24.65 22.70 5.89
N GLU A 35 -25.61 23.23 6.65
CA GLU A 35 -27.03 22.99 6.37
C GLU A 35 -27.48 23.59 5.04
N VAL A 36 -27.02 24.80 4.71
CA VAL A 36 -27.30 25.43 3.42
C VAL A 36 -26.75 24.58 2.27
N LEU A 37 -25.49 24.13 2.37
CA LEU A 37 -24.86 23.27 1.37
C LEU A 37 -25.58 21.93 1.22
N LYS A 38 -26.05 21.31 2.32
CA LYS A 38 -26.87 20.09 2.26
C LYS A 38 -28.18 20.31 1.49
N ARG A 39 -28.87 21.44 1.75
CA ARG A 39 -30.10 21.80 1.02
C ARG A 39 -29.84 22.08 -0.46
N GLU A 40 -28.74 22.75 -0.80
CA GLU A 40 -28.35 22.98 -2.19
C GLU A 40 -28.00 21.69 -2.91
N ASN A 41 -27.30 20.77 -2.24
CA ASN A 41 -26.95 19.47 -2.81
C ASN A 41 -28.21 18.63 -3.10
N GLU A 42 -29.19 18.61 -2.20
CA GLU A 42 -30.50 17.99 -2.49
C GLU A 42 -31.23 18.64 -3.67
N LYS A 43 -31.19 19.97 -3.77
CA LYS A 43 -31.81 20.71 -4.88
C LYS A 43 -31.13 20.37 -6.21
N LEU A 44 -29.81 20.22 -6.22
CA LEU A 44 -29.03 19.80 -7.38
C LEU A 44 -29.34 18.34 -7.76
N LYS A 45 -29.43 17.41 -6.80
CA LYS A 45 -29.85 16.02 -7.05
C LYS A 45 -31.23 15.95 -7.71
N LYS A 46 -32.20 16.75 -7.24
CA LYS A 46 -33.54 16.84 -7.84
C LYS A 46 -33.50 17.42 -9.26
N LYS A 47 -32.69 18.47 -9.51
CA LYS A 47 -32.49 19.04 -10.85
C LYS A 47 -31.81 18.05 -11.81
N LEU A 48 -30.82 17.30 -11.34
CA LEU A 48 -30.14 16.27 -12.11
C LEU A 48 -31.13 15.18 -12.54
N ALA A 49 -31.92 14.66 -11.60
CA ALA A 49 -32.95 13.66 -11.90
C ALA A 49 -33.99 14.17 -12.92
N PHE A 50 -34.40 15.44 -12.82
CA PHE A 50 -35.29 16.06 -13.79
C PHE A 50 -34.63 16.21 -15.18
N ALA A 51 -33.37 16.67 -15.24
CA ALA A 51 -32.62 16.81 -16.48
C ALA A 51 -32.41 15.45 -17.17
N GLN A 52 -32.10 14.40 -16.40
CA GLN A 52 -31.98 13.03 -16.89
C GLN A 52 -33.30 12.51 -17.46
N ARG A 53 -34.44 12.75 -16.77
CA ARG A 53 -35.77 12.40 -17.29
C ARG A 53 -36.11 13.16 -18.58
N LYS A 54 -35.77 14.46 -18.66
CA LYS A 54 -36.00 15.28 -19.85
C LYS A 54 -35.13 14.82 -21.04
N ALA A 55 -33.87 14.47 -20.80
CA ALA A 55 -32.98 13.89 -21.81
C ALA A 55 -33.53 12.55 -22.33
N LEU A 56 -34.04 11.69 -21.44
CA LEU A 56 -34.66 10.40 -21.79
C LEU A 56 -35.94 10.55 -22.63
N GLN A 57 -36.72 11.62 -22.38
CA GLN A 57 -37.91 11.93 -23.17
C GLN A 57 -37.54 12.51 -24.55
N GLN A 58 -36.47 13.29 -24.65
CA GLN A 58 -35.98 13.82 -25.92
C GLN A 58 -35.35 12.74 -26.83
N THR A 59 -34.75 11.69 -26.26
CA THR A 59 -34.26 10.53 -27.03
C THR A 59 -35.39 9.61 -27.50
N LYS A 60 -36.45 9.41 -26.68
CA LYS A 60 -37.65 8.67 -27.12
C LYS A 60 -38.43 9.40 -28.22
N GLY A 61 -38.49 10.74 -28.18
CA GLY A 61 -39.16 11.54 -29.21
C GLY A 61 -38.50 11.53 -30.60
N LYS A 62 -37.20 11.21 -30.69
CA LYS A 62 -36.47 11.09 -31.98
C LYS A 62 -36.55 9.69 -32.60
N ASN A 63 -36.77 8.64 -31.82
CA ASN A 63 -36.84 7.25 -32.32
C ASN A 63 -38.26 6.78 -32.66
N ILE A 64 -39.30 7.56 -32.34
CA ILE A 64 -40.69 7.21 -32.69
C ILE A 64 -41.07 7.70 -34.11
N LEU A 65 -40.29 8.57 -34.75
CA LEU A 65 -40.62 9.10 -36.10
C LEU A 65 -40.00 8.31 -37.27
N SER A 66 -39.17 7.30 -37.02
CA SER A 66 -38.56 6.46 -38.07
C SER A 66 -39.10 5.03 -38.15
N TYR A 67 -39.94 4.60 -37.20
CA TYR A 67 -40.39 3.19 -37.12
C TYR A 67 -41.92 2.99 -37.28
N THR A 68 -42.69 4.05 -37.56
CA THR A 68 -44.16 3.99 -37.68
C THR A 68 -44.68 4.04 -39.12
N LEU A 69 -43.83 3.83 -40.13
CA LEU A 69 -44.23 3.89 -41.55
C LEU A 69 -44.05 2.58 -42.33
N GLU A 70 -43.53 1.50 -41.74
CA GLU A 70 -43.29 0.22 -42.45
C GLU A 70 -43.97 -1.02 -41.84
N VAL A 71 -44.73 -0.92 -40.74
CA VAL A 71 -45.41 -2.08 -40.12
C VAL A 71 -46.95 -2.04 -40.23
N LEU A 72 -47.52 -1.01 -40.87
CA LEU A 72 -48.97 -0.89 -41.09
C LEU A 72 -49.43 -1.44 -42.45
N GLN A 73 -48.96 -2.63 -42.87
CA GLN A 73 -49.50 -3.22 -44.10
C GLN A 73 -49.67 -4.73 -44.21
N GLN A 74 -49.42 -5.56 -43.18
CA GLN A 74 -49.86 -6.95 -43.25
C GLN A 74 -50.39 -7.50 -41.92
N HIS A 75 -51.63 -7.98 -42.01
CA HIS A 75 -52.39 -8.84 -41.10
C HIS A 75 -53.23 -8.18 -40.00
N ASN A 76 -54.46 -7.88 -40.41
CA ASN A 76 -55.64 -7.78 -39.57
C ASN A 76 -56.80 -8.50 -40.31
N GLU A 77 -57.45 -9.46 -39.65
CA GLU A 77 -58.87 -9.92 -39.76
C GLU A 77 -59.00 -11.19 -38.87
N GLU A 78 -59.38 -11.06 -37.58
CA GLU A 78 -60.75 -11.01 -36.99
C GLU A 78 -61.27 -12.41 -36.55
N THR A 79 -61.24 -12.77 -35.26
CA THR A 79 -62.23 -12.63 -34.15
C THR A 79 -63.49 -13.53 -34.13
N LYS A 80 -63.77 -14.09 -32.93
CA LYS A 80 -65.08 -14.49 -32.30
C LYS A 80 -65.76 -15.83 -32.62
N ASN A 81 -66.11 -16.58 -31.54
CA ASN A 81 -67.46 -17.06 -31.12
C ASN A 81 -67.32 -17.90 -29.82
N GLU A 82 -67.84 -17.45 -28.67
CA GLU A 82 -69.14 -17.78 -28.02
C GLU A 82 -69.19 -19.11 -27.20
N ASP A 83 -69.17 -18.97 -25.88
CA ASP A 83 -70.17 -19.38 -24.86
C ASP A 83 -70.87 -20.77 -24.79
N ILE A 84 -70.97 -21.26 -23.52
CA ILE A 84 -71.92 -22.22 -22.89
C ILE A 84 -71.59 -23.73 -22.89
N LEU A 85 -71.35 -24.32 -21.69
CA LEU A 85 -72.31 -25.21 -21.01
C LEU A 85 -71.86 -25.57 -19.57
N VAL A 86 -72.66 -25.12 -18.60
CA VAL A 86 -72.72 -25.61 -17.21
C VAL A 86 -73.90 -26.57 -17.15
N GLU A 87 -73.69 -27.75 -16.56
CA GLU A 87 -74.65 -28.60 -15.83
C GLU A 87 -74.30 -30.08 -16.08
N GLU A 88 -73.47 -30.65 -15.20
CA GLU A 88 -73.74 -31.97 -14.60
C GLU A 88 -72.64 -32.29 -13.58
N GLN A 89 -73.04 -32.90 -12.47
CA GLN A 89 -72.19 -33.47 -11.40
C GLN A 89 -71.85 -32.59 -10.18
N GLN A 90 -72.72 -31.64 -9.86
CA GLN A 90 -73.07 -31.42 -8.45
C GLN A 90 -74.03 -32.54 -7.98
N LYS A 91 -73.49 -33.68 -7.55
CA LYS A 91 -74.21 -34.70 -6.76
C LYS A 91 -73.27 -35.77 -6.18
N SER A 92 -72.46 -35.40 -5.18
CA SER A 92 -71.95 -36.36 -4.18
C SER A 92 -71.25 -35.74 -2.95
N LEU A 93 -71.34 -34.43 -2.75
CA LEU A 93 -70.96 -33.79 -1.48
C LEU A 93 -72.07 -33.92 -0.45
N GLN A 94 -72.27 -35.11 0.13
CA GLN A 94 -73.04 -35.27 1.36
C GLN A 94 -72.84 -36.62 2.08
N VAL A 95 -71.60 -37.12 2.25
CA VAL A 95 -71.36 -38.28 3.17
C VAL A 95 -70.06 -38.21 4.01
N GLU A 96 -69.07 -37.36 3.72
CA GLU A 96 -67.73 -37.54 4.34
C GLU A 96 -67.34 -36.57 5.47
N SER A 97 -68.25 -35.70 5.91
CA SER A 97 -68.01 -34.74 7.00
C SER A 97 -68.25 -35.28 8.42
N GLN A 98 -68.42 -36.60 8.61
CA GLN A 98 -68.62 -37.20 9.95
C GLN A 98 -67.57 -38.25 10.37
N LYS A 99 -66.45 -38.41 9.66
CA LYS A 99 -65.37 -39.35 10.06
C LYS A 99 -64.04 -38.73 10.51
N ARG A 100 -63.91 -37.41 10.59
CA ARG A 100 -62.64 -36.74 11.01
C ARG A 100 -62.58 -36.26 12.47
N LEU A 101 -63.54 -36.62 13.32
CA LEU A 101 -63.61 -36.14 14.71
C LEU A 101 -63.28 -37.18 15.79
N VAL A 102 -62.72 -38.35 15.42
CA VAL A 102 -62.36 -39.43 16.37
C VAL A 102 -60.85 -39.78 16.38
N PHE A 103 -60.02 -39.14 15.55
CA PHE A 103 -58.56 -39.43 15.51
C PHE A 103 -57.70 -38.48 16.37
N TYR A 104 -58.25 -37.34 16.81
CA TYR A 104 -57.50 -36.30 17.53
C TYR A 104 -57.34 -36.51 19.06
N VAL A 105 -57.72 -37.68 19.58
CA VAL A 105 -57.68 -37.97 21.04
C VAL A 105 -56.69 -39.09 21.40
N LYS A 106 -55.93 -39.65 20.44
CA LYS A 106 -55.04 -40.81 20.68
C LYS A 106 -53.54 -40.59 20.47
N ILE A 107 -53.08 -39.37 20.18
CA ILE A 107 -51.65 -39.04 20.03
C ILE A 107 -51.32 -37.83 20.93
N ASN A 108 -51.56 -37.96 22.23
CA ASN A 108 -51.08 -36.99 23.23
C ASN A 108 -50.68 -37.69 24.54
N GLN A 109 -50.26 -38.95 24.44
CA GLN A 109 -49.93 -39.77 25.61
C GLN A 109 -48.86 -40.81 25.28
N GLN A 110 -47.71 -40.34 24.78
CA GLN A 110 -46.43 -41.08 24.82
C GLN A 110 -45.28 -40.16 24.41
N PHE A 111 -45.00 -39.18 25.28
CA PHE A 111 -43.72 -38.50 25.37
C PHE A 111 -43.29 -38.60 26.83
N GLN A 112 -42.00 -38.89 27.05
CA GLN A 112 -41.32 -39.30 28.31
C GLN A 112 -41.42 -40.83 28.52
N ASP A 113 -40.35 -41.63 28.48
CA ASP A 113 -38.93 -41.38 28.82
C ASP A 113 -37.98 -42.33 28.06
N ASP A 114 -36.71 -41.89 27.98
CA ASP A 114 -35.46 -42.66 27.89
C ASP A 114 -34.95 -43.30 26.58
N GLN A 115 -33.65 -43.01 26.39
CA GLN A 115 -32.57 -43.81 25.78
C GLN A 115 -32.21 -43.63 24.30
N ASP A 116 -31.08 -42.93 24.14
CA ASP A 116 -29.82 -43.47 23.61
C ASP A 116 -29.83 -44.20 22.26
N MET A 117 -29.05 -43.62 21.34
CA MET A 117 -28.12 -44.33 20.44
C MET A 117 -28.63 -45.69 19.92
N GLU A 118 -29.49 -45.66 18.90
CA GLU A 118 -29.64 -46.80 18.00
C GLU A 118 -29.27 -46.42 16.56
N ASP A 119 -28.30 -47.19 16.11
CA ASP A 119 -27.77 -47.40 14.77
C ASP A 119 -28.88 -47.43 13.72
N LEU A 120 -28.94 -46.45 12.83
CA LEU A 120 -29.83 -46.45 11.66
C LEU A 120 -29.06 -46.75 10.39
N SER A 121 -28.45 -47.93 10.36
CA SER A 121 -28.09 -48.63 9.12
C SER A 121 -29.24 -49.53 8.66
N GLN A 122 -30.40 -48.97 8.30
CA GLN A 122 -31.43 -49.61 7.45
C GLN A 122 -32.65 -48.67 7.32
N ASP A 123 -32.72 -47.89 6.24
CA ASP A 123 -33.90 -47.75 5.37
C ASP A 123 -33.66 -46.63 4.32
N VAL A 124 -33.11 -47.02 3.17
CA VAL A 124 -32.84 -46.11 2.03
C VAL A 124 -34.12 -45.75 1.26
N GLN A 125 -35.28 -46.34 1.60
CA GLN A 125 -36.54 -46.04 0.91
C GLN A 125 -37.36 -44.91 1.55
N ASP A 126 -37.09 -44.48 2.80
CA ASP A 126 -37.92 -43.48 3.50
C ASP A 126 -37.30 -42.06 3.61
N THR A 127 -36.04 -41.89 3.22
CA THR A 127 -35.34 -40.59 3.27
C THR A 127 -35.89 -39.56 2.27
N THR A 128 -36.41 -40.02 1.12
CA THR A 128 -37.01 -39.15 0.09
C THR A 128 -38.29 -38.45 0.58
N SER A 129 -39.10 -39.16 1.38
CA SER A 129 -40.34 -38.64 1.97
C SER A 129 -40.05 -37.60 3.05
N ILE A 130 -39.05 -37.87 3.91
CA ILE A 130 -38.63 -36.96 5.00
C ILE A 130 -37.93 -35.70 4.44
N MET A 131 -37.13 -35.82 3.37
CA MET A 131 -36.52 -34.66 2.70
C MET A 131 -37.56 -33.77 2.01
N GLN A 132 -38.60 -34.35 1.40
CA GLN A 132 -39.70 -33.58 0.80
C GLN A 132 -40.49 -32.77 1.84
N GLN A 133 -40.63 -33.29 3.07
CA GLN A 133 -41.31 -32.59 4.17
C GLN A 133 -40.52 -31.39 4.74
N LYS A 134 -39.22 -31.26 4.46
CA LYS A 134 -38.35 -30.16 4.94
C LYS A 134 -38.00 -29.10 3.88
N MET A 135 -38.54 -29.23 2.66
CA MET A 135 -38.31 -28.25 1.60
C MET A 135 -39.15 -26.99 1.82
N VAL A 136 -38.53 -25.83 1.66
CA VAL A 136 -39.18 -24.52 1.71
C VAL A 136 -39.04 -23.81 0.36
N ASN A 137 -39.99 -22.93 0.06
CA ASN A 137 -39.88 -22.08 -1.13
C ASN A 137 -38.72 -21.10 -0.94
N ALA A 138 -37.83 -21.04 -1.93
CA ALA A 138 -36.70 -20.13 -2.00
C ALA A 138 -36.81 -19.30 -3.28
N GLN A 139 -36.59 -18.00 -3.14
CA GLN A 139 -36.60 -17.06 -4.26
C GLN A 139 -35.22 -16.45 -4.41
N PHE A 140 -34.72 -16.46 -5.64
CA PHE A 140 -33.46 -15.80 -6.01
C PHE A 140 -33.79 -14.70 -7.00
N ALA A 141 -33.27 -13.50 -6.76
CA ALA A 141 -33.37 -12.39 -7.70
C ALA A 141 -32.00 -12.17 -8.36
N TYR A 142 -31.97 -11.52 -9.51
CA TYR A 142 -30.77 -10.95 -10.10
C TYR A 142 -31.08 -9.53 -10.55
N TYR A 143 -30.26 -8.59 -10.10
CA TYR A 143 -30.28 -7.22 -10.58
C TYR A 143 -29.08 -6.95 -11.48
N SER A 144 -29.35 -6.47 -12.70
CA SER A 144 -28.29 -6.01 -13.60
C SER A 144 -28.15 -4.49 -13.56
N ASP A 145 -26.94 -4.00 -13.32
CA ASP A 145 -26.61 -2.57 -13.31
C ASP A 145 -26.97 -1.85 -14.61
N SER A 146 -27.01 -2.59 -15.72
CA SER A 146 -27.38 -2.09 -17.04
C SER A 146 -28.61 -2.83 -17.57
N PRO A 147 -29.55 -2.14 -18.25
CA PRO A 147 -30.70 -2.80 -18.84
C PRO A 147 -30.28 -3.81 -19.90
N LEU A 148 -30.73 -5.05 -19.76
CA LEU A 148 -30.47 -6.13 -20.71
C LEU A 148 -31.48 -6.09 -21.85
N SER A 149 -31.04 -6.45 -23.06
CA SER A 149 -31.93 -6.48 -24.23
C SER A 149 -33.08 -7.48 -24.02
N LEU A 150 -34.26 -7.25 -24.62
CA LEU A 150 -35.49 -8.02 -24.33
C LEU A 150 -35.32 -9.53 -24.56
N ASP A 151 -34.55 -9.91 -25.58
CA ASP A 151 -34.34 -11.30 -25.98
C ASP A 151 -33.15 -11.97 -25.27
N GLN A 152 -32.48 -11.24 -24.37
CA GLN A 152 -31.30 -11.73 -23.66
C GLN A 152 -31.70 -12.64 -22.50
N PRO A 153 -31.33 -13.94 -22.52
CA PRO A 153 -31.63 -14.85 -21.44
C PRO A 153 -30.66 -14.65 -20.28
N VAL A 154 -31.20 -14.73 -19.06
CA VAL A 154 -30.41 -14.77 -17.82
C VAL A 154 -30.64 -16.11 -17.17
N TYR A 155 -29.57 -16.78 -16.75
CA TYR A 155 -29.65 -18.06 -16.07
C TYR A 155 -29.09 -17.97 -14.66
N ILE A 156 -29.63 -18.80 -13.76
CA ILE A 156 -29.04 -19.07 -12.45
C ILE A 156 -28.45 -20.49 -12.44
N GLN A 157 -27.30 -20.64 -11.80
CA GLN A 157 -26.61 -21.91 -11.61
C GLN A 157 -26.07 -21.95 -10.17
N GLY A 158 -26.25 -23.05 -9.47
CA GLY A 158 -25.80 -23.16 -8.08
C GLY A 158 -25.80 -24.58 -7.58
N GLU A 159 -25.49 -24.74 -6.29
CA GLU A 159 -25.42 -26.05 -5.64
C GLU A 159 -26.73 -26.83 -5.79
N PHE A 160 -27.88 -26.16 -5.69
CA PHE A 160 -29.19 -26.79 -5.77
C PHE A 160 -29.55 -27.37 -7.15
N ASN A 161 -28.89 -26.94 -8.23
CA ASN A 161 -29.16 -27.43 -9.59
C ASN A 161 -27.91 -28.03 -10.26
N LYS A 162 -26.92 -28.45 -9.46
CA LYS A 162 -25.67 -29.05 -9.95
C LYS A 162 -24.88 -28.11 -10.86
N TRP A 163 -24.97 -26.81 -10.60
CA TRP A 163 -24.36 -25.77 -11.43
C TRP A 163 -24.80 -25.84 -12.90
N LYS A 164 -25.99 -26.38 -13.17
CA LYS A 164 -26.56 -26.38 -14.52
C LYS A 164 -27.37 -25.09 -14.72
N PRO A 165 -27.23 -24.39 -15.85
CA PRO A 165 -28.00 -23.17 -16.09
C PRO A 165 -29.52 -23.44 -16.07
N ALA A 166 -30.24 -22.72 -15.22
CA ALA A 166 -31.69 -22.68 -15.19
C ALA A 166 -32.16 -21.28 -15.57
N LEU A 167 -33.12 -21.19 -16.51
CA LEU A 167 -33.60 -19.89 -17.02
C LEU A 167 -34.34 -19.13 -15.91
N MET A 168 -34.00 -17.86 -15.74
CA MET A 168 -34.70 -16.94 -14.86
C MET A 168 -35.83 -16.23 -15.59
N GLU A 169 -36.92 -15.92 -14.90
CA GLU A 169 -38.02 -15.15 -15.45
C GLU A 169 -37.75 -13.65 -15.31
N ARG A 170 -38.03 -12.89 -16.38
CA ARG A 170 -37.81 -11.44 -16.42
C ARG A 170 -39.04 -10.70 -15.89
N LEU A 171 -38.88 -9.95 -14.81
CA LEU A 171 -39.93 -9.06 -14.26
C LEU A 171 -39.84 -7.65 -14.84
N ALA A 172 -38.63 -7.17 -15.07
CA ALA A 172 -38.35 -5.84 -15.63
C ALA A 172 -37.03 -5.87 -16.43
N ASN A 173 -36.70 -4.77 -17.12
CA ASN A 173 -35.49 -4.67 -17.96
C ASN A 173 -34.17 -5.01 -17.24
N GLN A 174 -34.14 -4.98 -15.91
CA GLN A 174 -32.97 -5.21 -15.07
C GLN A 174 -33.20 -6.25 -13.97
N ILE A 175 -34.44 -6.75 -13.81
CA ILE A 175 -34.82 -7.59 -12.67
C ILE A 175 -35.29 -8.94 -13.18
N PHE A 176 -34.62 -9.98 -12.71
CA PHE A 176 -34.90 -11.37 -13.03
C PHE A 176 -35.11 -12.13 -11.73
N TYR A 177 -35.97 -13.15 -11.74
CA TYR A 177 -36.22 -13.97 -10.56
C TYR A 177 -36.29 -15.46 -10.91
N TYR A 178 -36.02 -16.28 -9.91
CA TYR A 178 -36.07 -17.73 -9.98
C TYR A 178 -36.63 -18.29 -8.68
N ASP A 179 -37.76 -18.97 -8.78
CA ASP A 179 -38.43 -19.62 -7.67
C ASP A 179 -38.13 -21.13 -7.70
N THR A 180 -37.73 -21.68 -6.55
CA THR A 180 -37.46 -23.12 -6.40
C THR A 180 -37.77 -23.60 -4.99
N LYS A 181 -37.67 -24.91 -4.75
CA LYS A 181 -37.85 -25.52 -3.44
C LYS A 181 -36.52 -26.09 -2.96
N LEU A 182 -36.04 -25.62 -1.81
CA LEU A 182 -34.74 -25.98 -1.24
C LEU A 182 -34.91 -26.51 0.19
N LEU A 183 -33.94 -27.32 0.63
CA LEU A 183 -33.91 -27.79 2.01
C LEU A 183 -33.56 -26.64 2.94
N SER A 184 -34.32 -26.50 4.03
CA SER A 184 -34.00 -25.53 5.08
C SER A 184 -32.84 -26.00 5.95
N GLY A 185 -32.14 -25.04 6.59
CA GLY A 185 -31.00 -25.28 7.47
C GLY A 185 -29.64 -25.25 6.77
N TYR A 186 -29.56 -24.75 5.53
CA TYR A 186 -28.32 -24.73 4.76
C TYR A 186 -28.03 -23.36 4.14
N ARG A 187 -26.74 -23.16 3.86
CA ARG A 187 -26.24 -22.07 3.01
C ARG A 187 -26.07 -22.57 1.57
N TYR A 188 -26.72 -21.91 0.61
CA TYR A 188 -26.65 -22.25 -0.80
C TYR A 188 -25.81 -21.25 -1.58
N ARG A 189 -24.85 -21.75 -2.35
CA ARG A 189 -24.02 -20.96 -3.28
C ARG A 189 -24.57 -21.01 -4.68
N PHE A 190 -24.50 -19.90 -5.40
CA PHE A 190 -24.98 -19.76 -6.77
C PHE A 190 -24.31 -18.59 -7.50
N ASN A 191 -24.45 -18.60 -8.82
CA ASN A 191 -24.01 -17.57 -9.74
C ASN A 191 -25.07 -17.34 -10.81
N PHE A 192 -24.94 -16.20 -11.50
CA PHE A 192 -25.74 -15.86 -12.65
C PHE A 192 -24.93 -16.03 -13.93
N LYS A 193 -25.61 -16.27 -15.04
CA LYS A 193 -25.01 -16.37 -16.37
C LYS A 193 -25.77 -15.48 -17.35
N VAL A 194 -25.07 -14.51 -17.93
CA VAL A 194 -25.57 -13.51 -18.88
C VAL A 194 -24.64 -13.49 -20.09
N ASP A 195 -25.15 -13.72 -21.31
CA ASP A 195 -24.35 -13.83 -22.56
C ASP A 195 -23.13 -14.74 -22.44
N ASP A 196 -23.34 -15.94 -21.90
CA ASP A 196 -22.29 -16.91 -21.62
C ASP A 196 -21.22 -16.53 -20.59
N LYS A 197 -21.33 -15.36 -19.96
CA LYS A 197 -20.44 -14.93 -18.87
C LYS A 197 -21.06 -15.21 -17.53
N ILE A 198 -20.26 -15.80 -16.64
CA ILE A 198 -20.63 -15.98 -15.24
C ILE A 198 -20.44 -14.65 -14.51
N THR A 199 -21.43 -14.25 -13.72
CA THR A 199 -21.43 -13.02 -12.94
C THR A 199 -22.10 -13.23 -11.58
N THR A 200 -21.75 -12.37 -10.63
CA THR A 200 -22.44 -12.22 -9.34
C THR A 200 -23.29 -10.96 -9.35
N ASP A 201 -24.25 -10.88 -8.44
CA ASP A 201 -25.01 -9.68 -8.09
C ASP A 201 -24.32 -8.99 -6.91
N CYS A 202 -23.94 -7.71 -7.10
CA CYS A 202 -23.24 -6.92 -6.09
C CYS A 202 -24.14 -6.49 -4.92
N HIS A 203 -25.46 -6.65 -5.03
CA HIS A 203 -26.44 -6.38 -3.97
C HIS A 203 -26.73 -7.59 -3.09
N GLN A 204 -26.14 -8.74 -3.40
CA GLN A 204 -26.31 -9.97 -2.64
C GLN A 204 -25.03 -10.32 -1.90
N ASN A 205 -25.15 -11.12 -0.84
CA ASN A 205 -23.99 -11.62 -0.14
C ASN A 205 -23.12 -12.45 -1.10
N SER A 206 -21.81 -12.30 -0.98
CA SER A 206 -20.84 -13.00 -1.81
C SER A 206 -19.74 -13.63 -0.98
N GLU A 207 -19.18 -14.71 -1.50
CA GLU A 207 -18.02 -15.39 -0.96
C GLU A 207 -17.20 -16.02 -2.09
N GLN A 208 -16.03 -16.55 -1.77
CA GLN A 208 -15.28 -17.40 -2.67
C GLN A 208 -15.62 -18.87 -2.41
N ASP A 209 -15.92 -19.61 -3.46
CA ASP A 209 -16.16 -21.03 -3.37
C ASP A 209 -14.85 -21.85 -3.20
N GLN A 210 -14.97 -23.18 -3.29
CA GLN A 210 -13.84 -24.11 -3.15
C GLN A 210 -12.79 -23.96 -4.25
N ASP A 211 -13.18 -23.43 -5.41
CA ASP A 211 -12.33 -23.22 -6.58
C ASP A 211 -11.82 -21.77 -6.67
N ASN A 212 -12.01 -20.97 -5.61
CA ASN A 212 -11.74 -19.53 -5.55
C ASN A 212 -12.54 -18.70 -6.56
N GLN A 213 -13.70 -19.19 -7.00
CA GLN A 213 -14.61 -18.42 -7.82
C GLN A 213 -15.51 -17.56 -6.92
N ASP A 214 -15.69 -16.29 -7.28
CA ASP A 214 -16.68 -15.43 -6.62
C ASP A 214 -18.09 -15.97 -6.90
N VAL A 215 -18.84 -16.20 -5.83
CA VAL A 215 -20.21 -16.70 -5.85
C VAL A 215 -21.10 -15.86 -4.95
N ASN A 216 -22.38 -15.75 -5.29
CA ASN A 216 -23.37 -15.30 -4.32
C ASN A 216 -23.78 -16.45 -3.40
N PHE A 217 -24.27 -16.12 -2.21
CA PHE A 217 -24.85 -17.11 -1.30
C PHE A 217 -26.10 -16.62 -0.58
N ASN A 218 -26.96 -17.56 -0.20
CA ASN A 218 -28.16 -17.30 0.59
C ASN A 218 -28.41 -18.39 1.64
N TYR A 219 -28.94 -18.01 2.79
CA TYR A 219 -29.34 -18.93 3.86
C TYR A 219 -30.82 -19.30 3.71
N ILE A 220 -31.13 -20.59 3.67
CA ILE A 220 -32.50 -21.07 3.54
C ILE A 220 -32.95 -21.63 4.90
N LEU A 221 -34.01 -21.07 5.47
CA LEU A 221 -34.49 -21.37 6.83
C LEU A 221 -35.97 -21.78 6.84
N SER A 222 -36.38 -22.64 7.79
CA SER A 222 -37.78 -23.08 7.91
C SER A 222 -38.64 -22.01 8.57
N THR A 223 -39.71 -21.58 7.89
CA THR A 223 -40.65 -20.55 8.35
C THR A 223 -41.56 -20.95 9.52
N SER A 224 -41.50 -22.20 10.00
CA SER A 224 -42.29 -22.66 11.16
C SER A 224 -41.85 -22.10 12.52
N ALA A 225 -40.77 -21.31 12.57
CA ALA A 225 -40.33 -20.59 13.76
C ALA A 225 -40.75 -19.11 13.80
N TYR A 226 -41.57 -18.63 12.84
CA TYR A 226 -41.90 -17.21 12.70
C TYR A 226 -43.33 -16.87 13.14
N ASN A 227 -43.44 -16.26 14.32
CA ASN A 227 -44.51 -15.29 14.57
C ASN A 227 -44.17 -14.02 13.78
N GLN A 228 -45.09 -13.56 12.95
CA GLN A 228 -44.92 -12.43 12.01
C GLN A 228 -44.65 -11.05 12.65
N ASN A 229 -44.39 -10.98 13.96
CA ASN A 229 -44.24 -9.73 14.72
C ASN A 229 -42.85 -9.53 15.36
N GLU A 230 -41.88 -10.43 15.14
CA GLU A 230 -40.51 -10.28 15.65
C GLU A 230 -39.49 -10.38 14.50
N GLU A 231 -39.18 -9.23 13.86
CA GLU A 231 -37.94 -9.04 13.07
C GLU A 231 -36.70 -9.03 13.99
N SER A 232 -36.60 -10.00 14.91
CA SER A 232 -35.40 -10.21 15.70
C SER A 232 -34.37 -10.92 14.82
N LYS A 233 -33.43 -10.11 14.31
CA LYS A 233 -32.17 -10.52 13.69
C LYS A 233 -31.69 -11.87 14.25
N ILE A 234 -31.76 -12.91 13.42
CA ILE A 234 -31.07 -14.16 13.72
C ILE A 234 -29.61 -13.81 13.99
N ASP A 235 -29.07 -14.29 15.10
CA ASP A 235 -27.68 -14.02 15.47
C ASP A 235 -26.77 -14.38 14.28
N PRO A 236 -26.00 -13.41 13.75
CA PRO A 236 -25.06 -13.66 12.67
C PRO A 236 -24.11 -14.84 12.94
N GLN A 237 -23.80 -15.11 14.21
CA GLN A 237 -22.96 -16.24 14.61
C GLN A 237 -23.64 -17.60 14.37
N ILE A 238 -24.97 -17.67 14.44
CA ILE A 238 -25.73 -18.89 14.13
C ILE A 238 -25.75 -19.11 12.61
N LEU A 239 -25.97 -18.05 11.84
CA LEU A 239 -25.96 -18.12 10.38
C LEU A 239 -24.60 -18.56 9.83
N GLN A 240 -23.49 -18.09 10.43
CA GLN A 240 -22.14 -18.50 10.07
C GLN A 240 -21.84 -19.99 10.34
N LYS A 241 -22.60 -20.64 11.24
CA LYS A 241 -22.45 -22.07 11.57
C LYS A 241 -23.29 -22.99 10.68
N LEU A 242 -24.14 -22.47 9.80
CA LEU A 242 -24.96 -23.30 8.93
C LEU A 242 -24.09 -24.00 7.88
N PRO A 243 -24.28 -25.32 7.67
CA PRO A 243 -23.52 -26.06 6.68
C PRO A 243 -23.82 -25.58 5.26
N ILE A 244 -22.83 -25.72 4.38
CA ILE A 244 -23.00 -25.47 2.95
C ILE A 244 -23.79 -26.63 2.34
N PHE A 245 -24.83 -26.33 1.59
CA PHE A 245 -25.51 -27.36 0.82
C PHE A 245 -24.64 -27.81 -0.35
N VAL A 246 -24.47 -29.13 -0.48
CA VAL A 246 -23.82 -29.76 -1.63
C VAL A 246 -24.78 -30.77 -2.21
N HIS A 247 -25.03 -30.69 -3.51
CA HIS A 247 -25.87 -31.68 -4.17
C HIS A 247 -25.25 -33.08 -4.02
N PRO A 248 -26.04 -34.13 -3.71
CA PRO A 248 -25.54 -35.50 -3.55
C PRO A 248 -24.62 -35.98 -4.69
N ASP A 249 -25.03 -35.77 -5.95
CA ASP A 249 -24.23 -36.09 -7.14
C ASP A 249 -22.84 -35.40 -7.20
N LEU A 250 -22.63 -34.31 -6.48
CA LEU A 250 -21.35 -33.58 -6.44
C LEU A 250 -20.44 -34.03 -5.29
N ILE A 251 -20.98 -34.76 -4.29
CA ILE A 251 -20.24 -35.19 -3.10
C ILE A 251 -19.05 -36.07 -3.51
N SER A 252 -19.29 -37.13 -4.31
CA SER A 252 -18.23 -38.06 -4.72
C SER A 252 -17.12 -37.38 -5.51
N LYS A 253 -17.46 -36.41 -6.38
CA LYS A 253 -16.48 -35.62 -7.12
C LYS A 253 -15.61 -34.78 -6.18
N ARG A 254 -16.23 -34.12 -5.20
CA ARG A 254 -15.52 -33.29 -4.20
C ARG A 254 -14.65 -34.13 -3.28
N GLU A 255 -15.10 -35.33 -2.91
CA GLU A 255 -14.29 -36.28 -2.14
C GLU A 255 -13.06 -36.76 -2.91
N GLU A 256 -13.19 -36.99 -4.22
CA GLU A 256 -12.07 -37.36 -5.09
C GLU A 256 -11.05 -36.20 -5.18
N GLU A 257 -11.51 -34.98 -5.43
CA GLU A 257 -10.67 -33.78 -5.45
C GLU A 257 -9.96 -33.56 -4.10
N LEU A 258 -10.68 -33.71 -2.99
CA LEU A 258 -10.12 -33.62 -1.65
C LEU A 258 -9.01 -34.65 -1.43
N LYS A 259 -9.23 -35.91 -1.83
CA LYS A 259 -8.20 -36.96 -1.76
C LYS A 259 -6.98 -36.60 -2.61
N GLN A 260 -7.18 -36.05 -3.80
CA GLN A 260 -6.06 -35.59 -4.65
C GLN A 260 -5.26 -34.47 -3.97
N PHE A 261 -5.92 -33.49 -3.34
CA PHE A 261 -5.21 -32.44 -2.61
C PHE A 261 -4.44 -33.00 -1.41
N GLN A 262 -5.03 -33.93 -0.65
CA GLN A 262 -4.33 -34.60 0.46
C GLN A 262 -3.12 -35.41 -0.02
N LEU A 263 -3.24 -36.11 -1.15
CA LEU A 263 -2.12 -36.80 -1.79
C LEU A 263 -1.03 -35.83 -2.23
N ASN A 264 -1.38 -34.70 -2.85
CA ASN A 264 -0.43 -33.68 -3.24
C ASN A 264 0.31 -33.10 -2.02
N VAL A 265 -0.38 -32.87 -0.90
CA VAL A 265 0.27 -32.45 0.36
C VAL A 265 1.22 -33.52 0.89
N ALA A 266 0.85 -34.80 0.81
CA ALA A 266 1.71 -35.90 1.25
C ALA A 266 2.93 -36.12 0.33
N GLN A 267 2.80 -35.76 -0.95
CA GLN A 267 3.87 -35.84 -1.95
C GLN A 267 4.83 -34.64 -1.91
N LEU A 268 4.42 -33.52 -1.31
CA LEU A 268 5.32 -32.39 -1.04
C LEU A 268 6.40 -32.85 -0.06
N GLN A 269 7.59 -33.13 -0.59
CA GLN A 269 8.79 -33.43 0.19
C GLN A 269 9.47 -32.12 0.62
N ASP A 270 9.99 -32.11 1.85
CA ASP A 270 10.88 -31.05 2.32
C ASP A 270 12.06 -31.64 3.09
N ASP A 271 13.25 -31.31 2.62
CA ASP A 271 14.52 -31.72 3.22
C ASP A 271 15.18 -30.57 4.01
N THR A 272 14.53 -29.40 4.11
CA THR A 272 15.13 -28.16 4.64
C THR A 272 14.67 -27.79 6.06
N SER A 273 13.57 -28.36 6.55
CA SER A 273 12.95 -27.99 7.84
C SER A 273 13.91 -27.92 9.04
N GLN A 274 14.77 -28.93 9.22
CA GLN A 274 15.68 -28.98 10.37
C GLN A 274 16.73 -27.87 10.31
N ALA A 275 17.40 -27.73 9.16
CA ALA A 275 18.42 -26.70 8.95
C ALA A 275 17.86 -25.27 9.08
N VAL A 276 16.59 -25.05 8.71
CA VAL A 276 15.93 -23.74 8.85
C VAL A 276 15.73 -23.37 10.31
N ASN A 277 15.25 -24.30 11.13
CA ASN A 277 14.99 -24.03 12.55
C ASN A 277 16.30 -23.69 13.30
N GLU A 278 17.38 -24.39 12.95
CA GLU A 278 18.73 -24.09 13.46
C GLU A 278 19.19 -22.71 12.97
N ALA A 279 19.06 -22.42 11.68
CA ALA A 279 19.49 -21.14 11.10
C ALA A 279 18.70 -19.94 11.62
N LEU A 280 17.40 -20.08 11.92
CA LEU A 280 16.56 -19.00 12.45
C LEU A 280 17.00 -18.50 13.83
N GLN A 281 17.79 -19.27 14.58
CA GLN A 281 18.22 -18.90 15.94
C GLN A 281 19.40 -17.92 15.96
N ASP A 282 20.32 -17.97 14.99
CA ASP A 282 21.59 -17.21 15.10
C ASP A 282 22.15 -16.64 13.78
N TYR A 283 21.37 -16.61 12.68
CA TYR A 283 21.81 -16.12 11.36
C TYR A 283 22.42 -14.70 11.33
N SER A 284 22.19 -13.88 12.37
CA SER A 284 22.76 -12.53 12.48
C SER A 284 24.29 -12.52 12.68
N LYS A 285 24.84 -13.53 13.37
CA LYS A 285 26.28 -13.64 13.72
C LYS A 285 27.12 -14.40 12.70
N GLU A 286 26.47 -15.04 11.73
CA GLU A 286 27.13 -15.86 10.71
C GLU A 286 27.95 -15.02 9.71
N SER A 287 28.92 -15.66 9.06
CA SER A 287 29.71 -15.03 7.99
C SER A 287 28.83 -14.70 6.77
N GLU A 288 29.27 -13.77 5.92
CA GLU A 288 28.53 -13.38 4.71
C GLU A 288 28.24 -14.56 3.77
N ASN A 289 29.19 -15.48 3.60
CA ASN A 289 28.99 -16.66 2.76
C ASN A 289 27.88 -17.55 3.33
N GLN A 290 27.90 -17.79 4.64
CA GLN A 290 26.86 -18.55 5.33
C GLN A 290 25.52 -17.82 5.26
N LYS A 291 25.48 -16.49 5.33
CA LYS A 291 24.25 -15.70 5.18
C LYS A 291 23.61 -15.87 3.80
N ILE A 292 24.41 -15.99 2.74
CA ILE A 292 23.90 -16.29 1.39
C ILE A 292 23.34 -17.72 1.31
N GLU A 293 24.02 -18.70 1.91
CA GLU A 293 23.53 -20.08 1.99
C GLU A 293 22.21 -20.17 2.79
N ILE A 294 22.13 -19.47 3.92
CA ILE A 294 20.93 -19.35 4.75
C ILE A 294 19.80 -18.66 3.97
N LEU A 295 20.10 -17.61 3.21
CA LEU A 295 19.10 -16.97 2.35
C LEU A 295 18.53 -17.95 1.32
N SER A 296 19.39 -18.74 0.66
CA SER A 296 18.95 -19.80 -0.26
C SER A 296 18.06 -20.83 0.44
N LEU A 297 18.45 -21.26 1.64
CA LEU A 297 17.70 -22.19 2.46
C LEU A 297 16.30 -21.63 2.82
N PHE A 298 16.23 -20.38 3.28
CA PHE A 298 14.97 -19.71 3.62
C PHE A 298 14.06 -19.51 2.42
N LEU A 299 14.59 -19.14 1.26
CA LEU A 299 13.80 -19.02 0.03
C LEU A 299 13.24 -20.38 -0.43
N LYS A 300 14.02 -21.46 -0.33
CA LYS A 300 13.55 -22.82 -0.63
C LYS A 300 12.46 -23.27 0.33
N ARG A 301 12.66 -23.06 1.63
CA ARG A 301 11.67 -23.40 2.65
C ARG A 301 10.39 -22.60 2.47
N ASN A 302 10.49 -21.29 2.19
CA ASN A 302 9.28 -20.49 2.04
C ASN A 302 8.48 -20.89 0.78
N ARG A 303 9.14 -21.30 -0.31
CA ARG A 303 8.45 -21.90 -1.46
C ARG A 303 7.62 -23.12 -1.06
N PHE A 304 8.21 -24.01 -0.26
CA PHE A 304 7.51 -25.18 0.27
C PHE A 304 6.32 -24.78 1.17
N VAL A 305 6.56 -23.89 2.13
CA VAL A 305 5.54 -23.40 3.06
C VAL A 305 4.35 -22.80 2.31
N LEU A 306 4.59 -21.93 1.31
CA LEU A 306 3.54 -21.35 0.48
C LEU A 306 2.78 -22.39 -0.33
N SER A 307 3.48 -23.34 -0.96
CA SER A 307 2.84 -24.43 -1.71
C SER A 307 1.93 -25.27 -0.80
N LYS A 308 2.39 -25.53 0.42
CA LYS A 308 1.62 -26.26 1.43
C LYS A 308 0.41 -25.46 1.93
N LEU A 309 0.57 -24.17 2.21
CA LEU A 309 -0.53 -23.27 2.58
C LEU A 309 -1.61 -23.21 1.50
N ILE A 310 -1.23 -23.10 0.22
CA ILE A 310 -2.17 -23.09 -0.91
C ILE A 310 -3.01 -24.39 -0.93
N LEU A 311 -2.37 -25.55 -0.79
CA LEU A 311 -3.06 -26.82 -0.77
C LEU A 311 -3.93 -27.01 0.49
N LEU A 312 -3.44 -26.63 1.67
CA LEU A 312 -4.20 -26.71 2.92
C LEU A 312 -5.44 -25.82 2.90
N ARG A 313 -5.35 -24.61 2.32
CA ARG A 313 -6.50 -23.72 2.12
C ARG A 313 -7.55 -24.36 1.20
N LYS A 314 -7.12 -25.07 0.15
CA LYS A 314 -8.04 -25.87 -0.70
C LYS A 314 -8.67 -27.02 0.08
N ILE A 315 -7.88 -27.81 0.81
CA ILE A 315 -8.37 -28.91 1.66
C ILE A 315 -9.42 -28.41 2.64
N ARG A 316 -9.16 -27.29 3.32
CA ARG A 316 -10.12 -26.65 4.24
C ARG A 316 -11.43 -26.30 3.54
N LYS A 317 -11.37 -25.61 2.39
CA LYS A 317 -12.57 -25.21 1.64
C LYS A 317 -13.38 -26.41 1.14
N HIS A 318 -12.71 -27.47 0.65
CA HIS A 318 -13.38 -28.71 0.24
C HIS A 318 -13.95 -29.47 1.46
N GLY A 319 -13.25 -29.49 2.60
CA GLY A 319 -13.76 -30.05 3.85
C GLY A 319 -15.00 -29.33 4.36
N GLN A 320 -15.03 -27.99 4.28
CA GLN A 320 -16.21 -27.18 4.61
C GLN A 320 -17.40 -27.49 3.70
N ALA A 321 -17.16 -27.63 2.39
CA ALA A 321 -18.20 -28.02 1.47
C ALA A 321 -18.76 -29.41 1.82
N LEU A 322 -17.91 -30.37 2.21
CA LEU A 322 -18.32 -31.72 2.59
C LEU A 322 -18.82 -31.84 4.04
N SER A 323 -18.87 -30.74 4.80
CA SER A 323 -19.20 -30.75 6.23
C SER A 323 -18.36 -31.75 7.05
N ASN A 324 -17.06 -31.86 6.71
CA ASN A 324 -16.11 -32.73 7.41
C ASN A 324 -15.31 -31.90 8.42
N ASP A 325 -15.84 -31.80 9.64
CA ASP A 325 -15.28 -30.94 10.69
C ASP A 325 -13.86 -31.32 11.09
N ASP A 326 -13.51 -32.61 11.10
CA ASP A 326 -12.16 -33.08 11.43
C ASP A 326 -11.11 -32.57 10.42
N ILE A 327 -11.44 -32.60 9.13
CA ILE A 327 -10.58 -32.07 8.07
C ILE A 327 -10.49 -30.55 8.15
N VAL A 328 -11.60 -29.87 8.44
CA VAL A 328 -11.63 -28.41 8.59
C VAL A 328 -10.78 -27.96 9.78
N GLN A 329 -10.91 -28.64 10.93
CA GLN A 329 -10.14 -28.31 12.13
C GLN A 329 -8.65 -28.59 11.90
N SER A 330 -8.29 -29.80 11.48
CA SER A 330 -6.89 -30.19 11.27
C SER A 330 -6.19 -29.35 10.21
N SER A 331 -6.88 -28.98 9.12
CA SER A 331 -6.32 -28.07 8.11
C SER A 331 -6.19 -26.64 8.62
N SER A 332 -7.12 -26.17 9.45
CA SER A 332 -7.05 -24.82 10.04
C SER A 332 -5.87 -24.69 11.01
N GLU A 333 -5.65 -25.68 11.88
CA GLU A 333 -4.50 -25.72 12.78
C GLU A 333 -3.17 -25.72 12.00
N GLN A 334 -3.07 -26.54 10.94
CA GLN A 334 -1.88 -26.55 10.09
C GLN A 334 -1.67 -25.22 9.35
N ILE A 335 -2.74 -24.59 8.85
CA ILE A 335 -2.65 -23.27 8.20
C ILE A 335 -2.06 -22.25 9.17
N THR A 336 -2.54 -22.21 10.42
CA THR A 336 -1.99 -21.29 11.44
C THR A 336 -0.50 -21.51 11.67
N ILE A 337 -0.07 -22.78 11.83
CA ILE A 337 1.36 -23.11 12.04
C ILE A 337 2.21 -22.65 10.86
N PHE A 338 1.78 -22.92 9.62
CA PHE A 338 2.55 -22.55 8.42
C PHE A 338 2.50 -21.04 8.13
N ASP A 339 1.41 -20.34 8.47
CA ASP A 339 1.33 -18.88 8.36
C ASP A 339 2.31 -18.22 9.36
N GLU A 340 2.40 -18.72 10.60
CA GLU A 340 3.40 -18.25 11.57
C GLU A 340 4.84 -18.50 11.11
N GLU A 341 5.10 -19.68 10.55
CA GLU A 341 6.41 -20.01 9.98
C GLU A 341 6.76 -19.10 8.79
N ASN A 342 5.82 -18.87 7.87
CA ASN A 342 6.00 -17.96 6.73
C ASN A 342 6.36 -16.54 7.19
N GLN A 343 5.72 -16.03 8.25
CA GLN A 343 6.03 -14.72 8.81
C GLN A 343 7.46 -14.67 9.38
N ARG A 344 7.89 -15.70 10.12
CA ARG A 344 9.26 -15.78 10.67
C ARG A 344 10.31 -15.83 9.56
N ILE A 345 10.10 -16.69 8.56
CA ILE A 345 11.02 -16.80 7.41
C ILE A 345 11.05 -15.50 6.61
N THR A 346 9.90 -14.86 6.38
CA THR A 346 9.81 -13.57 5.68
C THR A 346 10.62 -12.49 6.39
N LYS A 347 10.51 -12.38 7.71
CA LYS A 347 11.31 -11.43 8.50
C LYS A 347 12.81 -11.71 8.36
N ALA A 348 13.21 -12.97 8.43
CA ALA A 348 14.62 -13.36 8.29
C ALA A 348 15.17 -13.09 6.88
N ILE A 349 14.40 -13.38 5.82
CA ILE A 349 14.77 -13.04 4.43
C ILE A 349 14.92 -11.53 4.28
N LYS A 350 13.95 -10.74 4.74
CA LYS A 350 14.00 -9.26 4.69
C LYS A 350 15.26 -8.71 5.38
N TYR A 351 15.68 -9.31 6.49
CA TYR A 351 16.93 -8.96 7.17
C TYR A 351 18.16 -9.30 6.30
N LEU A 352 18.24 -10.52 5.77
CA LEU A 352 19.40 -11.00 5.02
C LEU A 352 19.65 -10.23 3.72
N ILE A 353 18.60 -9.75 3.07
CA ILE A 353 18.71 -9.00 1.80
C ILE A 353 18.87 -7.49 1.99
N ARG A 354 18.67 -6.98 3.21
CA ARG A 354 18.61 -5.53 3.49
C ARG A 354 19.88 -4.83 3.04
N GLY A 355 19.71 -3.80 2.22
CA GLY A 355 20.82 -3.02 1.70
C GLY A 355 21.85 -3.85 0.94
N LYS A 356 21.52 -5.04 0.41
CA LYS A 356 22.44 -5.85 -0.39
C LYS A 356 22.34 -5.49 -1.86
N ILE A 357 23.43 -5.77 -2.59
CA ILE A 357 23.55 -5.51 -4.02
C ILE A 357 23.83 -6.83 -4.72
N ALA A 358 23.13 -7.07 -5.82
CA ALA A 358 23.33 -8.18 -6.70
C ALA A 358 23.97 -7.73 -8.01
N LYS A 359 24.84 -8.55 -8.57
CA LYS A 359 25.43 -8.40 -9.90
C LYS A 359 24.87 -9.50 -10.81
N SER A 360 24.46 -9.16 -12.02
CA SER A 360 24.07 -10.16 -13.02
C SER A 360 25.29 -10.94 -13.49
N LEU A 361 25.13 -12.26 -13.69
CA LEU A 361 26.17 -13.13 -14.21
C LEU A 361 26.29 -13.05 -15.74
N GLU A 362 25.17 -12.78 -16.43
CA GLU A 362 25.12 -12.68 -17.90
C GLU A 362 25.49 -11.28 -18.41
N HIS A 363 25.13 -10.25 -17.65
CA HIS A 363 25.29 -8.85 -18.06
C HIS A 363 26.13 -8.10 -17.02
N SER A 364 26.87 -7.07 -17.45
CA SER A 364 27.63 -6.19 -16.52
C SER A 364 26.70 -5.18 -15.81
N LEU A 365 25.60 -5.68 -15.23
CA LEU A 365 24.58 -4.88 -14.57
C LEU A 365 24.51 -5.19 -13.08
N TYR A 366 24.19 -4.16 -12.31
CA TYR A 366 24.04 -4.21 -10.86
C TYR A 366 22.62 -3.85 -10.47
N TYR A 367 22.15 -4.47 -9.39
CA TYR A 367 20.81 -4.33 -8.85
C TYR A 367 20.86 -4.16 -7.34
N TYR A 368 20.08 -3.23 -6.81
CA TYR A 368 19.72 -3.25 -5.40
C TYR A 368 18.73 -4.38 -5.15
N ILE A 369 18.95 -5.19 -4.12
CA ILE A 369 17.93 -6.13 -3.65
C ILE A 369 16.97 -5.33 -2.79
N ASN A 370 15.90 -4.83 -3.40
CA ASN A 370 15.03 -3.83 -2.81
C ASN A 370 14.09 -4.45 -1.77
N SER A 371 13.37 -5.52 -2.14
CA SER A 371 12.36 -6.12 -1.27
C SER A 371 12.15 -7.60 -1.54
N TYR A 372 11.30 -8.23 -0.72
CA TYR A 372 10.89 -9.61 -0.86
C TYR A 372 9.37 -9.71 -0.87
N ARG A 373 8.81 -10.37 -1.89
CA ARG A 373 7.39 -10.69 -2.03
C ARG A 373 7.11 -12.03 -1.37
N SER A 374 6.53 -11.98 -0.17
CA SER A 374 6.31 -13.19 0.65
C SER A 374 5.18 -14.08 0.12
N ASP A 375 4.30 -13.57 -0.73
CA ASP A 375 3.20 -14.28 -1.37
C ASP A 375 3.64 -15.07 -2.62
N THR A 376 4.59 -14.53 -3.40
CA THR A 376 5.14 -15.20 -4.59
C THR A 376 6.51 -15.84 -4.36
N ASN A 377 7.15 -15.58 -3.22
CA ASN A 377 8.53 -15.98 -2.90
C ASN A 377 9.56 -15.45 -3.91
N GLU A 378 9.47 -14.16 -4.21
CA GLU A 378 10.33 -13.49 -5.18
C GLU A 378 11.11 -12.34 -4.55
N LEU A 379 12.40 -12.22 -4.92
CA LEU A 379 13.21 -11.06 -4.63
C LEU A 379 12.96 -9.99 -5.70
N VAL A 380 12.70 -8.76 -5.25
CA VAL A 380 12.48 -7.61 -6.10
C VAL A 380 13.81 -6.87 -6.25
N LEU A 381 14.35 -6.89 -7.45
CA LEU A 381 15.63 -6.28 -7.81
C LEU A 381 15.36 -4.97 -8.54
N ILE A 382 16.03 -3.88 -8.13
CA ILE A 382 15.96 -2.58 -8.80
C ILE A 382 17.30 -2.30 -9.46
N ARG A 383 17.28 -2.05 -10.76
CA ARG A 383 18.47 -1.74 -11.55
C ARG A 383 19.17 -0.47 -11.03
N VAL A 384 20.50 -0.52 -10.92
CA VAL A 384 21.31 0.60 -10.38
C VAL A 384 21.64 1.64 -11.45
N TYR A 385 22.14 1.21 -12.60
CA TYR A 385 22.57 2.10 -13.70
C TYR A 385 21.71 1.90 -14.94
N ASP A 386 21.53 2.95 -15.73
CA ASP A 386 20.95 2.83 -17.06
C ASP A 386 21.91 2.17 -18.06
N ASN A 387 21.59 2.20 -19.36
CA ASN A 387 22.45 1.63 -20.40
C ASN A 387 23.71 2.46 -20.69
N ASN A 388 23.73 3.73 -20.28
CA ASN A 388 24.86 4.65 -20.44
C ASN A 388 25.78 4.67 -19.21
N GLY A 389 25.46 3.89 -18.18
CA GLY A 389 26.22 3.87 -16.92
C GLY A 389 25.86 5.01 -15.97
N ILE A 390 24.78 5.75 -16.21
CA ILE A 390 24.31 6.81 -15.32
C ILE A 390 23.41 6.22 -14.23
N LEU A 391 23.58 6.68 -13.00
CA LEU A 391 22.83 6.20 -11.84
C LEU A 391 21.34 6.50 -11.97
N LEU A 392 20.50 5.50 -11.71
CA LEU A 392 19.05 5.65 -11.64
C LEU A 392 18.65 6.17 -10.25
N ILE A 393 17.73 7.14 -10.22
CA ILE A 393 17.18 7.76 -9.00
C ILE A 393 15.66 7.63 -8.91
N ASP A 394 15.10 6.73 -9.71
CA ASP A 394 13.66 6.56 -9.83
C ASP A 394 13.09 5.87 -8.59
N ASN A 395 12.67 6.67 -7.60
CA ASN A 395 12.10 6.19 -6.34
C ASN A 395 10.80 5.38 -6.52
N GLN A 396 10.11 5.55 -7.66
CA GLN A 396 8.94 4.72 -8.00
C GLN A 396 9.28 3.60 -8.97
N ALA A 397 10.56 3.44 -9.32
CA ALA A 397 11.15 2.48 -10.25
C ALA A 397 10.18 2.05 -11.36
N SER A 398 10.33 2.64 -12.56
CA SER A 398 9.58 2.19 -13.73
C SER A 398 9.55 0.65 -13.82
N GLU A 399 8.44 0.05 -14.30
CA GLU A 399 8.33 -1.42 -14.41
C GLU A 399 9.51 -2.05 -15.16
N LYS A 400 10.20 -1.27 -16.00
CA LYS A 400 11.40 -1.68 -16.76
C LYS A 400 12.66 -1.83 -15.90
N ASN A 401 12.74 -1.17 -14.75
CA ASN A 401 13.87 -1.25 -13.82
C ASN A 401 13.72 -2.34 -12.77
N ILE A 402 12.53 -2.94 -12.66
CA ILE A 402 12.19 -3.91 -11.63
C ILE A 402 12.25 -5.31 -12.22
N ILE A 403 13.00 -6.19 -11.56
CA ILE A 403 13.00 -7.62 -11.86
C ILE A 403 12.50 -8.37 -10.64
N ASN A 404 11.48 -9.21 -10.81
CA ASN A 404 11.08 -10.17 -9.79
C ASN A 404 11.81 -11.48 -10.09
N ALA A 405 12.73 -11.87 -9.21
CA ALA A 405 13.51 -13.08 -9.34
C ALA A 405 13.02 -14.12 -8.33
N SER A 406 12.54 -15.27 -8.83
CA SER A 406 12.29 -16.43 -7.99
C SER A 406 13.59 -16.99 -7.41
N GLU A 407 13.49 -17.86 -6.42
CA GLU A 407 14.65 -18.54 -5.81
C GLU A 407 15.61 -19.13 -6.85
N SER A 408 15.12 -19.92 -7.82
CA SER A 408 15.98 -20.54 -8.84
C SER A 408 16.63 -19.51 -9.76
N ILE A 409 15.85 -18.58 -10.29
CA ILE A 409 16.34 -17.55 -11.21
C ILE A 409 17.39 -16.67 -10.52
N PHE A 410 17.18 -16.34 -9.25
CA PHE A 410 18.09 -15.48 -8.51
C PHE A 410 19.48 -16.10 -8.39
N PHE A 411 19.58 -17.35 -7.91
CA PHE A 411 20.87 -18.01 -7.73
C PHE A 411 21.52 -18.51 -9.03
N GLU A 412 20.74 -18.69 -10.11
CA GLU A 412 21.27 -19.04 -11.44
C GLU A 412 21.83 -17.83 -12.20
N SER A 413 21.22 -16.65 -12.04
CA SER A 413 21.53 -15.48 -12.88
C SER A 413 22.18 -14.32 -12.14
N TYR A 414 22.25 -14.34 -10.81
CA TYR A 414 22.74 -13.24 -9.99
C TYR A 414 23.70 -13.71 -8.89
N GLN A 415 24.66 -12.85 -8.57
CA GLN A 415 25.58 -13.00 -7.46
C GLN A 415 25.39 -11.84 -6.48
N ILE A 416 25.15 -12.15 -5.20
CA ILE A 416 25.21 -11.14 -4.13
C ILE A 416 26.67 -10.70 -3.96
N LEU A 417 26.92 -9.39 -3.97
CA LEU A 417 28.26 -8.85 -3.77
C LEU A 417 28.75 -9.15 -2.36
N PHE A 418 29.99 -9.62 -2.25
CA PHE A 418 30.63 -9.78 -0.95
C PHE A 418 31.05 -8.41 -0.38
N LYS A 419 31.28 -8.35 0.93
CA LYS A 419 31.54 -7.09 1.66
C LYS A 419 32.61 -6.19 1.01
N GLU A 420 33.73 -6.75 0.55
CA GLU A 420 34.79 -5.96 -0.08
C GLU A 420 34.42 -5.44 -1.48
N GLU A 421 33.69 -6.24 -2.26
CA GLU A 421 33.19 -5.86 -3.59
C GLU A 421 32.09 -4.81 -3.45
N GLU A 422 31.18 -5.02 -2.50
CA GLU A 422 30.11 -4.11 -2.16
C GLU A 422 30.68 -2.76 -1.70
N LEU A 423 31.71 -2.77 -0.85
CA LEU A 423 32.43 -1.56 -0.42
C LEU A 423 33.01 -0.78 -1.59
N LYS A 424 33.73 -1.47 -2.49
CA LYS A 424 34.30 -0.84 -3.69
C LYS A 424 33.20 -0.29 -4.60
N PHE A 425 32.14 -1.06 -4.80
CA PHE A 425 30.99 -0.67 -5.62
C PHE A 425 30.28 0.56 -5.06
N ARG A 426 30.01 0.61 -3.75
CA ARG A 426 29.38 1.76 -3.10
C ARG A 426 30.26 3.00 -3.15
N HIS A 427 31.56 2.83 -2.94
CA HIS A 427 32.51 3.93 -3.09
C HIS A 427 32.50 4.48 -4.51
N ASP A 428 32.54 3.62 -5.53
CA ASP A 428 32.44 4.01 -6.94
C ASP A 428 31.11 4.74 -7.23
N LEU A 429 29.98 4.18 -6.80
CA LEU A 429 28.64 4.77 -6.97
C LEU A 429 28.52 6.20 -6.39
N ILE A 430 29.19 6.47 -5.27
CA ILE A 430 29.11 7.75 -4.56
C ILE A 430 30.08 8.78 -5.14
N HIS A 431 31.29 8.35 -5.49
CA HIS A 431 32.41 9.26 -5.79
C HIS A 431 32.72 9.39 -7.29
N ASN A 432 32.28 8.44 -8.11
CA ASN A 432 32.55 8.47 -9.54
C ASN A 432 31.57 9.42 -10.26
N LYS A 433 32.13 10.45 -10.87
CA LYS A 433 31.36 11.48 -11.60
C LYS A 433 30.76 10.94 -12.89
N ASP A 434 31.32 9.86 -13.45
CA ASP A 434 30.82 9.27 -14.70
C ASP A 434 29.41 8.67 -14.52
N HIS A 435 29.02 8.36 -13.28
CA HIS A 435 27.66 7.90 -12.95
C HIS A 435 26.64 9.04 -12.76
N THR A 436 27.03 10.29 -12.99
CA THR A 436 26.17 11.47 -12.88
C THR A 436 26.20 12.23 -14.19
N LEU A 437 25.05 12.40 -14.84
CA LEU A 437 24.97 13.19 -16.06
C LEU A 437 25.17 14.67 -15.73
N ARG A 438 26.16 15.31 -16.31
CA ARG A 438 26.33 16.77 -16.26
C ARG A 438 25.81 17.36 -17.55
N LEU A 439 24.82 18.22 -17.46
CA LEU A 439 24.19 18.87 -18.61
C LEU A 439 24.52 20.35 -18.62
N ARG A 440 25.11 20.84 -19.70
CA ARG A 440 25.11 22.26 -20.03
C ARG A 440 23.96 22.54 -20.99
N TYR A 441 23.13 23.53 -20.70
CA TYR A 441 21.91 23.79 -21.48
C TYR A 441 21.60 25.29 -21.63
N ASP A 442 20.71 25.60 -22.57
CA ASP A 442 20.02 26.89 -22.68
C ASP A 442 18.51 26.68 -22.64
N VAL A 443 17.74 27.75 -22.48
CA VAL A 443 16.27 27.71 -22.43
C VAL A 443 15.71 28.55 -23.57
N LYS A 444 14.83 27.96 -24.36
CA LYS A 444 14.09 28.66 -25.40
C LYS A 444 12.63 28.84 -24.99
N MET A 445 12.12 30.05 -25.17
CA MET A 445 10.69 30.34 -25.03
C MET A 445 9.98 30.03 -26.35
N ILE A 446 9.00 29.13 -26.30
CA ILE A 446 8.14 28.79 -27.43
C ILE A 446 6.78 29.46 -27.20
N PRO A 447 6.33 30.35 -28.10
CA PRO A 447 4.98 30.89 -28.03
C PRO A 447 3.95 29.83 -28.45
N LEU A 448 2.92 29.63 -27.62
CA LEU A 448 1.75 28.81 -27.88
C LEU A 448 0.50 29.66 -27.69
N GLU A 449 0.00 30.25 -28.78
CA GLU A 449 -1.23 31.07 -28.86
C GLU A 449 -1.45 32.07 -27.70
N GLU A 450 -1.90 31.62 -26.52
CA GLU A 450 -2.18 32.42 -25.32
C GLU A 450 -1.13 32.28 -24.18
N PHE A 451 -0.14 31.39 -24.30
CA PHE A 451 0.90 31.15 -23.28
C PHE A 451 2.28 30.88 -23.89
N TYR A 452 3.31 30.84 -23.05
CA TYR A 452 4.65 30.42 -23.44
C TYR A 452 4.99 29.10 -22.76
N THR A 453 5.71 28.23 -23.47
CA THR A 453 6.39 27.08 -22.86
C THR A 453 7.89 27.27 -22.90
N LEU A 454 8.57 26.74 -21.89
CA LEU A 454 10.02 26.70 -21.83
C LEU A 454 10.48 25.34 -22.36
N GLU A 455 11.42 25.36 -23.29
CA GLU A 455 12.08 24.16 -23.81
C GLU A 455 13.56 24.18 -23.40
N CYS A 456 14.06 23.03 -22.96
CA CYS A 456 15.47 22.82 -22.67
C CYS A 456 16.23 22.53 -23.96
N ILE A 457 17.24 23.34 -24.28
CA ILE A 457 18.18 23.10 -25.37
C ILE A 457 19.47 22.56 -24.75
N PRO A 458 19.69 21.24 -24.74
CA PRO A 458 20.97 20.69 -24.31
C PRO A 458 22.08 21.17 -25.26
N LEU A 459 23.20 21.64 -24.69
CA LEU A 459 24.37 22.13 -25.41
C LEU A 459 25.53 21.14 -25.31
N GLU A 460 25.73 20.56 -24.12
CA GLU A 460 26.81 19.62 -23.84
C GLU A 460 26.41 18.66 -22.72
N THR A 461 26.91 17.43 -22.78
CA THR A 461 26.74 16.42 -21.75
C THR A 461 28.10 15.85 -21.34
N GLN A 462 28.28 15.55 -20.04
CA GLN A 462 29.39 14.75 -19.53
C GLN A 462 28.84 13.60 -18.66
N PRO A 463 29.19 12.32 -18.91
CA PRO A 463 30.04 11.85 -20.02
C PRO A 463 29.45 12.21 -21.39
N GLN A 464 30.29 12.20 -22.43
CA GLN A 464 29.89 12.63 -23.77
C GLN A 464 28.85 11.65 -24.33
N LEU A 465 27.58 12.07 -24.32
CA LEU A 465 26.44 11.29 -24.80
C LEU A 465 25.67 12.08 -25.87
N PRO A 466 24.90 11.43 -26.76
CA PRO A 466 23.98 12.14 -27.64
C PRO A 466 23.08 13.08 -26.84
N LEU A 467 22.91 14.32 -27.31
CA LEU A 467 22.19 15.37 -26.56
C LEU A 467 20.71 15.03 -26.33
N ASP A 468 20.16 14.16 -27.16
CA ASP A 468 18.79 13.62 -27.14
C ASP A 468 18.65 12.31 -26.34
N SER A 469 19.71 11.84 -25.67
CA SER A 469 19.67 10.60 -24.87
C SER A 469 18.67 10.65 -23.71
N TYR A 470 18.30 11.85 -23.27
CA TYR A 470 17.40 12.07 -22.14
C TYR A 470 16.41 13.19 -22.45
N GLN A 471 15.22 13.08 -21.86
CA GLN A 471 14.22 14.14 -21.82
C GLN A 471 14.38 14.98 -20.56
N TYR A 472 14.39 16.30 -20.72
CA TYR A 472 14.61 17.24 -19.62
C TYR A 472 13.32 18.02 -19.32
N GLN A 473 12.81 17.89 -18.09
CA GLN A 473 11.66 18.69 -17.66
C GLN A 473 12.14 19.96 -16.98
N LEU A 474 11.62 21.10 -17.43
CA LEU A 474 11.95 22.41 -16.87
C LEU A 474 10.91 22.86 -15.83
N GLU A 475 11.38 23.51 -14.78
CA GLU A 475 10.56 24.27 -13.85
C GLU A 475 10.05 25.54 -14.54
N VAL A 476 8.74 25.78 -14.46
CA VAL A 476 8.02 26.80 -15.25
C VAL A 476 8.50 28.22 -14.94
N TYR A 477 8.90 28.50 -13.70
CA TYR A 477 9.19 29.87 -13.23
C TYR A 477 10.60 30.38 -13.56
N ASN A 478 11.58 29.48 -13.63
CA ASN A 478 13.00 29.84 -13.75
C ASN A 478 13.71 29.11 -14.92
N GLY A 479 13.05 28.17 -15.58
CA GLY A 479 13.65 27.34 -16.63
C GLY A 479 14.76 26.43 -16.11
N ARG A 480 14.71 26.03 -14.83
CA ARG A 480 15.66 25.09 -14.24
C ARG A 480 15.29 23.67 -14.65
N VAL A 481 16.26 22.85 -15.05
CA VAL A 481 15.99 21.42 -15.29
C VAL A 481 15.66 20.76 -13.94
N GLN A 482 14.42 20.30 -13.76
CA GLN A 482 13.95 19.64 -12.55
C GLN A 482 14.22 18.13 -12.60
N THR A 483 14.03 17.50 -13.76
CA THR A 483 14.26 16.06 -13.95
C THR A 483 14.92 15.78 -15.30
N ALA A 484 15.70 14.69 -15.36
CA ALA A 484 16.23 14.11 -16.58
C ALA A 484 15.76 12.64 -16.64
N LEU A 485 15.09 12.28 -17.73
CA LEU A 485 14.41 10.99 -17.90
C LEU A 485 15.01 10.26 -19.11
N GLY A 486 15.52 9.05 -18.89
CA GLY A 486 15.94 8.13 -19.95
C GLY A 486 14.94 7.00 -20.14
N ASP A 487 15.24 6.08 -21.05
CA ASP A 487 14.37 4.93 -21.36
C ASP A 487 14.05 4.03 -20.16
N GLN A 488 14.99 3.98 -19.22
CA GLN A 488 14.91 3.18 -18.01
C GLN A 488 14.27 3.97 -16.86
N GLY A 489 14.28 5.30 -16.86
CA GLY A 489 13.65 6.10 -15.82
C GLY A 489 14.45 7.35 -15.48
N LYS A 490 14.19 7.91 -14.29
CA LYS A 490 14.86 9.11 -13.81
C LYS A 490 16.32 8.81 -13.47
N ILE A 491 17.23 9.65 -13.95
CA ILE A 491 18.67 9.52 -13.72
C ILE A 491 19.21 10.60 -12.79
N LYS A 492 20.36 10.35 -12.17
CA LYS A 492 21.11 11.33 -11.41
C LYS A 492 21.78 12.30 -12.37
N PHE A 493 21.60 13.60 -12.14
CA PHE A 493 22.21 14.62 -12.97
C PHE A 493 22.52 15.92 -12.23
N GLU A 494 23.46 16.68 -12.78
CA GLU A 494 23.81 18.06 -12.47
C GLU A 494 23.54 18.89 -13.74
N ALA A 495 22.94 20.08 -13.62
CA ALA A 495 22.59 20.89 -14.80
C ALA A 495 23.01 22.35 -14.63
N TYR A 496 23.63 22.90 -15.67
CA TYR A 496 24.23 24.23 -15.73
C TYR A 496 23.70 24.98 -16.95
N ARG A 497 23.25 26.21 -16.77
CA ARG A 497 22.64 27.04 -17.82
C ARG A 497 23.65 28.08 -18.30
N ASP A 498 23.93 28.09 -19.59
CA ASP A 498 25.01 28.91 -20.19
C ASP A 498 24.66 30.42 -20.18
N ASN A 499 23.41 30.78 -20.50
CA ASN A 499 22.94 32.16 -20.66
C ASN A 499 22.00 32.62 -19.52
N PHE A 500 22.34 32.38 -18.26
CA PHE A 500 21.56 32.87 -17.13
C PHE A 500 22.05 34.24 -16.63
N ASN A 501 21.27 35.30 -16.86
CA ASN A 501 21.50 36.59 -16.22
C ASN A 501 21.06 36.53 -14.74
N TYR A 502 21.99 36.84 -13.84
CA TYR A 502 21.77 36.80 -12.41
C TYR A 502 20.99 38.01 -11.93
N ASP A 503 19.69 38.07 -12.19
CA ASP A 503 18.93 39.30 -11.96
C ASP A 503 18.57 39.59 -10.49
N SER A 504 18.91 38.72 -9.52
CA SER A 504 18.97 39.07 -8.08
C SER A 504 19.39 37.88 -7.20
N GLY A 505 20.05 38.15 -6.06
CA GLY A 505 20.37 37.14 -5.03
C GLY A 505 19.14 36.57 -4.30
N ASN A 506 18.00 37.28 -4.33
CA ASN A 506 16.80 36.95 -3.54
C ASN A 506 16.04 35.70 -4.02
N SER A 507 16.23 35.28 -5.27
CA SER A 507 15.64 34.04 -5.80
C SER A 507 16.43 32.78 -5.42
N ARG A 508 17.60 32.93 -4.79
CA ARG A 508 18.46 31.84 -4.37
C ARG A 508 18.09 31.38 -2.97
N TRP A 509 18.13 30.07 -2.78
CA TRP A 509 17.98 29.44 -1.48
C TRP A 509 19.06 28.38 -1.25
N ALA A 510 19.45 28.19 0.01
CA ALA A 510 20.42 27.18 0.42
C ALA A 510 19.91 26.37 1.62
N PHE A 511 20.23 25.08 1.67
CA PHE A 511 20.11 24.26 2.88
C PHE A 511 21.50 24.04 3.47
N ILE A 512 21.69 24.37 4.74
CA ILE A 512 22.98 24.27 5.41
C ILE A 512 22.85 23.40 6.65
N TYR A 513 23.69 22.38 6.77
CA TYR A 513 23.69 21.45 7.90
C TYR A 513 24.89 21.74 8.80
N THR A 514 24.62 21.93 10.08
CA THR A 514 25.60 22.38 11.07
C THR A 514 25.58 21.56 12.35
N ASN A 515 26.72 21.56 13.05
CA ASN A 515 26.90 20.96 14.36
C ASN A 515 27.75 21.88 15.24
N GLU A 516 27.43 21.95 16.53
CA GLU A 516 28.28 22.63 17.52
C GLU A 516 29.29 21.62 18.06
N ILE A 517 30.58 21.84 17.76
CA ILE A 517 31.67 20.97 18.24
C ILE A 517 32.05 21.35 19.67
N GLN A 518 32.23 22.64 19.90
CA GLN A 518 32.65 23.21 21.18
C GLN A 518 32.15 24.65 21.27
N GLY A 519 32.07 25.20 22.49
CA GLY A 519 31.74 26.61 22.71
C GLY A 519 32.60 27.50 21.83
N ASN A 520 31.95 28.30 20.99
CA ASN A 520 32.52 29.18 19.98
C ASN A 520 32.91 28.57 18.61
N ILE A 521 32.72 27.28 18.34
CA ILE A 521 33.10 26.63 17.07
C ILE A 521 31.89 25.99 16.39
N LEU A 522 31.49 26.55 15.24
CA LEU A 522 30.43 25.99 14.40
C LEU A 522 31.05 25.16 13.28
N ASN A 523 30.63 23.90 13.18
CA ASN A 523 30.98 23.00 12.09
C ASN A 523 29.88 23.02 11.03
N ILE A 524 30.23 23.40 9.81
CA ILE A 524 29.35 23.37 8.64
C ILE A 524 29.80 22.20 7.77
N PHE A 525 29.02 21.12 7.76
CA PHE A 525 29.48 19.85 7.18
C PHE A 525 28.73 19.44 5.92
N HIS A 526 27.59 20.06 5.58
CA HIS A 526 26.87 19.77 4.34
C HIS A 526 26.10 21.00 3.87
N ILE A 527 26.11 21.29 2.56
CA ILE A 527 25.43 22.45 1.97
C ILE A 527 24.79 22.04 0.64
N HIS A 528 23.52 22.40 0.46
CA HIS A 528 22.84 22.35 -0.83
C HIS A 528 22.62 23.76 -1.34
N LEU A 529 22.97 23.98 -2.60
CA LEU A 529 22.69 25.22 -3.31
C LEU A 529 21.73 24.98 -4.47
N ASN A 530 20.79 25.89 -4.63
CA ASN A 530 20.00 25.99 -5.85
C ASN A 530 20.75 26.84 -6.90
N GLU A 531 21.92 26.38 -7.34
CA GLU A 531 22.78 27.11 -8.28
C GLU A 531 22.91 26.41 -9.63
N ILE A 532 23.29 27.20 -10.63
CA ILE A 532 23.33 26.86 -12.06
C ILE A 532 24.77 27.02 -12.61
N THR A 533 25.76 27.30 -11.74
CA THR A 533 27.17 27.52 -12.09
C THR A 533 28.03 26.28 -11.86
N GLU A 534 29.07 26.14 -12.67
CA GLU A 534 29.98 24.99 -12.65
C GLU A 534 30.96 25.01 -11.44
N ASN A 535 31.34 26.20 -10.97
CA ASN A 535 32.33 26.36 -9.90
C ASN A 535 31.77 27.19 -8.74
N VAL A 536 31.76 26.59 -7.54
CA VAL A 536 31.33 27.23 -6.29
C VAL A 536 32.36 27.04 -5.20
N SER A 537 32.76 28.13 -4.54
CA SER A 537 33.58 28.09 -3.33
C SER A 537 32.86 28.70 -2.12
N PHE A 538 33.28 28.30 -0.92
CA PHE A 538 32.73 28.77 0.36
C PHE A 538 33.84 29.32 1.25
N GLU A 539 33.57 30.46 1.89
CA GLU A 539 34.37 31.04 2.96
C GLU A 539 33.46 31.21 4.19
N ALA A 540 33.91 30.80 5.38
CA ALA A 540 33.17 31.04 6.62
C ALA A 540 33.89 32.10 7.47
N HIS A 541 33.13 33.07 7.98
CA HIS A 541 33.65 34.17 8.79
C HIS A 541 32.85 34.29 10.09
N TYR A 542 33.55 34.39 11.22
CA TYR A 542 32.93 34.58 12.53
C TYR A 542 32.83 36.07 12.85
N LEU A 543 31.62 36.58 13.06
CA LEU A 543 31.35 37.99 13.36
C LEU A 543 31.68 38.31 14.82
N ASN A 544 32.41 39.40 15.03
CA ASN A 544 32.54 40.00 16.35
C ASN A 544 31.21 40.64 16.81
N GLU A 545 31.07 40.92 18.10
CA GLU A 545 29.82 41.44 18.69
C GLU A 545 29.27 42.69 17.97
N ASN A 546 30.16 43.56 17.50
CA ASN A 546 29.82 44.83 16.86
C ASN A 546 29.65 44.76 15.34
N GLN A 547 29.94 43.62 14.72
CA GLN A 547 29.86 43.47 13.26
C GLN A 547 28.45 43.03 12.84
N ILE A 548 27.99 43.60 11.73
CA ILE A 548 26.72 43.32 11.05
C ILE A 548 26.96 42.76 9.64
N ILE A 549 25.91 42.24 9.00
CA ILE A 549 25.99 41.63 7.66
C ILE A 549 26.50 42.65 6.62
N ASP A 550 26.04 43.90 6.72
CA ASP A 550 26.37 44.99 5.79
C ASP A 550 27.87 45.34 5.77
N ASP A 551 28.63 45.01 6.82
CA ASP A 551 30.08 45.25 6.87
C ASP A 551 30.86 44.36 5.87
N PHE A 552 30.20 43.38 5.25
CA PHE A 552 30.82 42.34 4.41
C PHE A 552 30.30 42.31 2.98
N THR A 553 29.44 43.26 2.58
CA THR A 553 28.82 43.30 1.25
C THR A 553 29.80 43.66 0.12
N ASP A 554 30.95 44.25 0.46
CA ASP A 554 32.02 44.66 -0.48
C ASP A 554 32.95 43.52 -0.90
N PHE A 555 32.39 42.33 -1.12
CA PHE A 555 33.16 41.18 -1.59
C PHE A 555 33.17 41.18 -3.14
N THR A 556 34.34 41.38 -3.76
CA THR A 556 34.51 41.42 -5.25
C THR A 556 35.49 40.33 -5.72
N GLY A 557 35.14 39.56 -6.77
CA GLY A 557 35.97 38.49 -7.33
C GLY A 557 35.40 37.92 -8.63
N SER A 558 36.25 37.28 -9.46
CA SER A 558 35.94 36.82 -10.83
C SER A 558 35.38 35.40 -10.93
N SER A 559 34.99 34.78 -9.82
CA SER A 559 34.33 33.48 -9.78
C SER A 559 33.38 33.45 -8.58
N ALA A 560 32.18 32.91 -8.75
CA ALA A 560 31.17 32.83 -7.71
C ALA A 560 31.70 32.19 -6.40
N ASN A 561 31.71 32.95 -5.30
CA ASN A 561 32.26 32.51 -4.01
C ASN A 561 31.33 32.97 -2.86
N TYR A 562 30.72 32.04 -2.15
CA TYR A 562 29.79 32.33 -1.04
C TYR A 562 30.55 32.65 0.23
N ARG A 563 30.04 33.61 1.01
CA ARG A 563 30.54 33.91 2.35
C ARG A 563 29.48 33.64 3.40
N ILE A 564 29.78 32.73 4.32
CA ILE A 564 28.92 32.32 5.43
C ILE A 564 29.33 33.11 6.67
N LEU A 565 28.45 33.99 7.14
CA LEU A 565 28.66 34.80 8.34
C LEU A 565 28.07 34.07 9.54
N VAL A 566 28.89 33.81 10.56
CA VAL A 566 28.52 33.07 11.76
C VAL A 566 28.64 33.97 12.98
N LYS A 567 27.66 33.94 13.88
CA LYS A 567 27.69 34.65 15.17
C LYS A 567 26.91 33.82 16.18
N ASN A 568 27.35 33.77 17.43
CA ASN A 568 26.66 33.04 18.51
C ASN A 568 26.30 31.58 18.14
N GLN A 569 27.25 30.87 17.48
CA GLN A 569 27.05 29.50 17.00
C GLN A 569 25.91 29.31 16.01
N ARG A 570 25.54 30.36 15.27
CA ARG A 570 24.51 30.32 14.24
C ARG A 570 24.93 31.04 12.98
N ILE A 571 24.46 30.54 11.85
CA ILE A 571 24.58 31.26 10.59
C ILE A 571 23.66 32.49 10.69
N HIS A 572 24.26 33.67 10.54
CA HIS A 572 23.57 34.96 10.57
C HIS A 572 23.32 35.52 9.16
N GLY A 573 24.16 35.17 8.19
CA GLY A 573 24.01 35.60 6.82
C GLY A 573 24.74 34.70 5.84
N LEU A 574 24.20 34.56 4.64
CA LEU A 574 24.86 33.95 3.51
C LEU A 574 24.95 34.99 2.40
N LEU A 575 26.16 35.41 2.07
CA LEU A 575 26.42 36.38 1.00
C LEU A 575 26.89 35.66 -0.25
N PHE A 576 26.46 36.16 -1.40
CA PHE A 576 26.83 35.65 -2.71
C PHE A 576 27.30 36.79 -3.61
N ASN A 577 28.31 36.49 -4.44
CA ASN A 577 28.88 37.40 -5.43
C ASN A 577 28.97 36.70 -6.79
N CYS A 578 28.50 37.36 -7.86
CA CYS A 578 28.57 36.87 -9.24
C CYS A 578 29.46 37.69 -10.19
N GLY A 579 30.50 38.35 -9.68
CA GLY A 579 31.35 39.25 -10.46
C GLY A 579 30.96 40.71 -10.29
N SER A 580 31.07 41.51 -11.36
CA SER A 580 31.27 42.95 -11.24
C SER A 580 30.09 43.76 -10.66
N ASN A 581 28.84 43.28 -10.68
CA ASN A 581 27.69 44.16 -10.40
C ASN A 581 26.59 43.63 -9.47
N ASN A 582 26.58 42.36 -9.04
CA ASN A 582 25.47 41.79 -8.26
C ASN A 582 25.95 41.00 -7.03
N ASN A 583 26.14 41.73 -5.93
CA ASN A 583 26.30 41.15 -4.58
C ASN A 583 24.94 41.10 -3.90
N GLY A 584 24.61 40.00 -3.24
CA GLY A 584 23.33 39.86 -2.57
C GLY A 584 23.34 38.84 -1.44
N GLN A 585 22.43 39.03 -0.49
CA GLN A 585 22.15 38.04 0.54
C GLN A 585 21.31 36.91 -0.07
N VAL A 586 21.65 35.67 0.27
CA VAL A 586 20.95 34.45 -0.14
C VAL A 586 20.11 33.96 1.03
N ASN A 587 18.87 33.59 0.76
CA ASN A 587 18.01 32.97 1.76
C ASN A 587 18.55 31.57 2.09
N PHE A 588 18.49 31.16 3.34
CA PHE A 588 18.91 29.82 3.71
C PHE A 588 18.07 29.25 4.85
N VAL A 589 18.10 27.92 4.97
CA VAL A 589 17.58 27.19 6.12
C VAL A 589 18.74 26.41 6.74
N GLU A 590 18.95 26.59 8.04
CA GLU A 590 19.95 25.88 8.83
C GLU A 590 19.31 24.67 9.53
N TYR A 591 19.86 23.48 9.32
CA TYR A 591 19.53 22.25 10.04
C TYR A 591 20.65 21.91 11.01
N ARG A 592 20.32 21.71 12.28
CA ARG A 592 21.31 21.41 13.33
C ARG A 592 21.22 19.94 13.71
N LEU A 593 22.32 19.22 13.52
CA LEU A 593 22.42 17.80 13.87
C LEU A 593 23.53 17.63 14.91
N ASN A 594 23.20 16.96 16.01
CA ASN A 594 24.14 16.66 17.08
C ASN A 594 24.28 15.15 17.27
N PRO A 595 25.45 14.65 17.68
CA PRO A 595 25.59 13.29 18.17
C PRO A 595 24.53 12.97 19.23
N GLY A 596 23.91 11.80 19.11
CA GLY A 596 22.81 11.35 19.96
C GLY A 596 21.41 11.74 19.49
N SER A 597 21.28 12.63 18.50
CA SER A 597 19.97 13.04 17.97
C SER A 597 19.28 11.89 17.24
N LEU A 598 17.96 11.77 17.45
CA LEU A 598 17.10 10.85 16.71
C LEU A 598 16.60 11.51 15.42
N ALA A 599 16.66 10.77 14.32
CA ALA A 599 16.22 11.23 13.02
C ALA A 599 15.47 10.13 12.28
N ASN A 600 14.54 10.54 11.43
CA ASN A 600 13.78 9.69 10.54
C ASN A 600 14.43 9.70 9.15
N VAL A 601 14.44 8.55 8.48
CA VAL A 601 14.87 8.44 7.08
C VAL A 601 13.72 7.84 6.29
N ASP A 602 13.15 8.65 5.40
CA ASP A 602 11.99 8.21 4.62
C ASP A 602 12.42 7.28 3.49
N TYR A 603 11.63 6.23 3.24
CA TYR A 603 11.91 5.26 2.17
C TYR A 603 11.98 5.91 0.79
N SER A 604 11.30 7.05 0.60
CA SER A 604 11.30 7.82 -0.65
C SER A 604 12.62 8.57 -0.92
N ASN A 605 13.55 8.63 0.04
CA ASN A 605 14.70 9.54 -0.02
C ASN A 605 15.91 8.94 -0.75
N THR A 606 15.75 8.24 -1.89
CA THR A 606 16.86 7.63 -2.67
C THR A 606 17.74 6.63 -1.91
N LEU A 607 17.38 6.30 -0.66
CA LEU A 607 18.10 5.37 0.19
C LEU A 607 17.67 3.93 -0.14
N GLN A 608 18.50 3.23 -0.91
CA GLN A 608 18.29 1.83 -1.27
C GLN A 608 18.79 0.90 -0.14
N TYR A 609 18.11 0.99 1.01
CA TYR A 609 18.44 0.22 2.22
C TYR A 609 17.21 -0.48 2.82
N SER A 610 16.12 0.27 3.01
CA SER A 610 14.83 -0.24 3.49
C SER A 610 13.71 0.25 2.58
N THR A 611 12.66 -0.57 2.44
CA THR A 611 11.40 -0.17 1.78
C THR A 611 10.44 0.57 2.68
N GLU A 612 10.79 0.70 3.96
CA GLU A 612 9.99 1.32 5.00
C GLU A 612 10.80 2.42 5.68
N ASN A 613 10.14 3.32 6.40
CA ASN A 613 10.83 4.42 7.06
C ASN A 613 11.70 3.87 8.19
N MET A 614 12.89 4.46 8.33
CA MET A 614 13.86 4.07 9.34
C MET A 614 13.94 5.13 10.44
N LEU A 615 14.11 4.68 11.68
CA LEU A 615 14.57 5.53 12.77
C LEU A 615 16.04 5.26 13.02
N VAL A 616 16.81 6.34 13.05
CA VAL A 616 18.26 6.29 13.25
C VAL A 616 18.70 7.24 14.36
N LYS A 617 19.83 6.93 14.98
CA LYS A 617 20.52 7.79 15.94
C LYS A 617 21.82 8.26 15.35
N VAL A 618 22.07 9.57 15.35
CA VAL A 618 23.35 10.14 14.92
C VAL A 618 24.44 9.70 15.89
N VAL A 619 25.48 9.03 15.39
CA VAL A 619 26.63 8.57 16.20
C VAL A 619 27.75 9.58 16.10
N ASN A 620 28.10 9.97 14.87
CA ASN A 620 29.21 10.88 14.60
C ASN A 620 28.88 11.84 13.44
N VAL A 621 29.32 13.08 13.58
CA VAL A 621 29.14 14.15 12.59
C VAL A 621 30.51 14.51 12.04
N PRO A 622 30.72 14.48 10.71
CA PRO A 622 32.03 14.75 10.15
C PRO A 622 32.38 16.22 10.23
N ILE A 623 33.68 16.50 10.26
CA ILE A 623 34.18 17.88 10.26
C ILE A 623 34.25 18.40 8.81
N GLY A 624 33.56 19.52 8.56
CA GLY A 624 33.59 20.26 7.30
C GLY A 624 34.30 21.61 7.46
N ILE A 625 33.61 22.70 7.11
CA ILE A 625 34.10 24.07 7.26
C ILE A 625 33.88 24.52 8.71
N LEU A 626 34.96 24.87 9.40
CA LEU A 626 34.90 25.41 10.77
C LEU A 626 34.85 26.93 10.74
N ALA A 627 33.84 27.51 11.41
CA ALA A 627 33.77 28.94 11.68
C ALA A 627 34.21 29.21 13.13
N ILE A 628 35.33 29.92 13.29
CA ILE A 628 35.97 30.17 14.60
C ILE A 628 36.25 31.68 14.82
N PRO A 629 36.13 32.21 16.06
CA PRO A 629 36.37 33.62 16.37
C PRO A 629 37.83 34.06 16.22
N ALA A 630 38.79 33.17 16.48
CA ALA A 630 40.22 33.46 16.38
C ALA A 630 40.94 32.37 15.58
N SER A 631 41.68 32.77 14.54
CA SER A 631 42.44 31.88 13.64
C SER A 631 43.53 31.04 14.32
N ASN A 632 43.85 31.34 15.58
CA ASN A 632 44.94 30.70 16.32
C ASN A 632 44.50 29.44 17.10
N ASP A 633 43.20 29.15 17.17
CA ASP A 633 42.64 27.99 17.87
C ASP A 633 42.39 26.78 16.95
N ILE A 634 43.07 26.69 15.80
CA ILE A 634 43.10 25.46 15.00
C ILE A 634 43.99 24.43 15.72
N VAL A 635 43.55 23.98 16.89
CA VAL A 635 43.91 22.65 17.38
C VAL A 635 43.51 21.71 16.26
N GLN A 636 44.43 20.83 15.83
CA GLN A 636 44.20 19.86 14.77
C GLN A 636 43.01 18.98 15.12
N TYR A 637 41.80 19.42 14.79
CA TYR A 637 40.64 18.57 14.80
C TYR A 637 40.88 17.54 13.71
N PRO A 638 41.13 16.26 14.07
CA PRO A 638 41.36 15.25 13.06
C PRO A 638 40.12 15.21 12.16
N GLN A 639 40.33 15.29 10.85
CA GLN A 639 39.23 15.02 9.92
C GLN A 639 38.72 13.62 10.23
N SER A 640 37.52 13.53 10.80
CA SER A 640 36.87 12.27 11.08
C SER A 640 36.66 11.56 9.74
N GLN A 641 37.39 10.47 9.54
CA GLN A 641 37.10 9.57 8.43
C GLN A 641 35.77 8.88 8.70
N LEU A 642 35.02 8.66 7.63
CA LEU A 642 33.80 7.87 7.64
C LEU A 642 34.09 6.50 8.29
N GLN A 643 33.35 6.13 9.33
CA GLN A 643 33.61 4.89 10.06
C GLN A 643 32.80 3.72 9.51
N HIS A 644 31.70 3.99 8.80
CA HIS A 644 30.73 2.99 8.36
C HIS A 644 30.53 2.98 6.85
N ASN A 645 29.84 1.96 6.33
CA ASN A 645 29.54 1.89 4.90
C ASN A 645 28.55 2.99 4.51
N SER A 646 28.85 3.73 3.44
CA SER A 646 27.96 4.76 2.94
C SER A 646 26.76 4.18 2.18
N TYR A 647 25.57 4.69 2.47
CA TYR A 647 24.32 4.35 1.80
C TYR A 647 23.62 5.60 1.28
N GLY A 648 23.04 5.47 0.09
CA GLY A 648 22.40 6.57 -0.63
C GLY A 648 23.41 7.58 -1.18
N PHE A 649 22.88 8.66 -1.73
CA PHE A 649 23.64 9.78 -2.22
C PHE A 649 22.88 11.07 -1.94
N CYS A 650 23.58 12.18 -1.95
CA CYS A 650 23.00 13.50 -1.75
C CYS A 650 21.93 13.79 -2.81
N SER A 651 20.72 14.19 -2.37
CA SER A 651 19.55 14.41 -3.24
C SER A 651 19.63 15.68 -4.08
N GLU A 652 20.49 16.65 -3.74
CA GLU A 652 20.58 17.96 -4.40
C GLU A 652 21.94 18.25 -5.04
N ARG A 653 21.90 19.09 -6.08
CA ARG A 653 22.78 19.05 -7.28
C ARG A 653 24.10 19.81 -7.23
N CYS A 654 24.46 20.45 -6.12
CA CYS A 654 25.74 21.16 -6.03
C CYS A 654 26.32 20.99 -4.63
N LEU A 655 27.16 19.97 -4.46
CA LEU A 655 27.85 19.68 -3.20
C LEU A 655 29.32 20.05 -3.33
N ASN A 656 29.81 20.95 -2.47
CA ASN A 656 31.24 21.21 -2.40
C ASN A 656 31.97 19.91 -1.99
N GLN A 657 33.00 19.55 -2.74
CA GLN A 657 33.78 18.34 -2.51
C GLN A 657 34.58 18.38 -1.19
N SER A 658 34.78 19.55 -0.60
CA SER A 658 35.49 19.71 0.69
C SER A 658 34.63 19.46 1.94
N LEU A 659 33.31 19.22 1.79
CA LEU A 659 32.39 19.04 2.91
C LEU A 659 32.22 17.57 3.32
N GLY A 660 32.09 17.30 4.62
CA GLY A 660 31.84 15.97 5.21
C GLY A 660 30.43 15.46 4.88
N ARG A 661 30.31 14.78 3.74
CA ARG A 661 29.03 14.51 3.05
C ARG A 661 28.08 13.52 3.74
N PHE A 662 28.52 12.82 4.78
CA PHE A 662 27.81 11.68 5.39
C PHE A 662 27.90 11.71 6.90
N LEU A 663 26.81 11.36 7.57
CA LEU A 663 26.74 11.14 9.00
C LEU A 663 26.82 9.65 9.30
N ASP A 664 27.64 9.27 10.28
CA ASP A 664 27.61 7.92 10.84
C ASP A 664 26.37 7.82 11.74
N VAL A 665 25.51 6.85 11.47
CA VAL A 665 24.26 6.63 12.19
C VAL A 665 24.12 5.17 12.61
N LYS A 666 23.48 4.98 13.76
CA LYS A 666 23.00 3.69 14.23
C LYS A 666 21.55 3.53 13.83
N VAL A 667 21.22 2.50 13.07
CA VAL A 667 19.85 2.14 12.72
C VAL A 667 19.19 1.51 13.95
N ILE A 668 18.05 2.08 14.34
CA ILE A 668 17.28 1.64 15.50
C ILE A 668 16.11 0.77 15.05
N SER A 669 15.44 1.18 13.98
CA SER A 669 14.25 0.54 13.41
C SER A 669 14.30 0.68 11.90
N VAL A 670 13.70 -0.28 11.19
CA VAL A 670 13.53 -0.23 9.73
C VAL A 670 12.11 -0.49 9.27
N ASP A 671 11.16 -0.65 10.20
CA ASP A 671 9.80 -1.12 9.95
C ASP A 671 8.75 -0.09 10.38
N ASN A 672 8.98 1.18 10.06
CA ASN A 672 8.16 2.31 10.50
C ASN A 672 8.02 2.42 12.03
N ASP A 673 9.07 2.03 12.75
CA ASP A 673 9.20 2.17 14.20
C ASP A 673 8.23 1.25 14.96
N GLU A 674 7.92 0.10 14.35
CA GLU A 674 7.15 -0.97 14.96
C GLU A 674 8.01 -1.83 15.88
N THR A 675 9.25 -2.13 15.49
CA THR A 675 10.17 -2.94 16.30
C THR A 675 11.58 -2.37 16.38
N LEU A 676 12.29 -2.69 17.45
CA LEU A 676 13.71 -2.38 17.58
C LEU A 676 14.54 -3.46 16.89
N LEU A 677 15.63 -3.05 16.26
CA LEU A 677 16.63 -4.00 15.77
C LEU A 677 17.39 -4.62 16.94
N ASP A 678 17.41 -5.95 16.98
CA ASP A 678 18.14 -6.74 17.99
C ASP A 678 19.66 -6.51 17.91
N ASN A 679 20.17 -6.14 16.74
CA ASN A 679 21.59 -5.89 16.49
C ASN A 679 21.82 -4.47 16.00
N GLU A 680 22.92 -3.87 16.47
CA GLU A 680 23.32 -2.53 16.03
C GLU A 680 23.81 -2.56 14.59
N GLU A 681 22.99 -2.07 13.66
CA GLU A 681 23.42 -1.80 12.28
C GLU A 681 23.93 -0.36 12.19
N ASN A 682 25.20 -0.21 11.85
CA ASN A 682 25.85 1.09 11.70
C ASN A 682 26.11 1.36 10.23
N ILE A 683 25.57 2.47 9.73
CA ILE A 683 25.70 2.91 8.34
C ILE A 683 26.05 4.39 8.31
N ALA A 684 26.54 4.86 7.17
CA ALA A 684 26.72 6.29 6.95
C ALA A 684 25.73 6.79 5.89
N ILE A 685 25.02 7.88 6.16
CA ILE A 685 24.00 8.43 5.25
C ILE A 685 24.17 9.93 5.08
N PRO A 686 23.84 10.50 3.91
CA PRO A 686 23.82 11.94 3.74
C PRO A 686 22.80 12.59 4.70
N PRO A 687 23.15 13.70 5.37
CA PRO A 687 22.26 14.37 6.32
C PRO A 687 20.97 14.86 5.66
N CYS A 688 21.00 15.13 4.36
CA CYS A 688 19.84 15.56 3.59
C CYS A 688 18.80 14.47 3.29
N LEU A 689 19.11 13.21 3.58
CA LEU A 689 18.12 12.13 3.54
C LEU A 689 17.39 11.97 4.88
N MET A 690 17.86 12.68 5.90
CA MET A 690 17.36 12.60 7.28
C MET A 690 16.43 13.77 7.57
N ASN A 691 15.33 13.46 8.23
CA ASN A 691 14.35 14.42 8.74
C ASN A 691 14.29 14.32 10.26
N ASP A 692 13.80 15.36 10.92
CA ASP A 692 13.51 15.29 12.35
C ASP A 692 12.53 14.13 12.62
N ALA A 693 12.86 13.28 13.60
CA ALA A 693 11.94 12.24 14.01
C ALA A 693 10.66 12.88 14.58
N MET A 694 9.51 12.49 14.00
CA MET A 694 8.19 12.93 14.44
C MET A 694 7.95 12.55 15.90
N TYR A 695 7.10 13.32 16.58
CA TYR A 695 6.88 13.17 18.02
C TYR A 695 6.33 11.77 18.40
N ASP A 696 5.39 11.26 17.62
CA ASP A 696 4.81 9.93 17.77
C ASP A 696 5.85 8.81 17.62
N LYS A 697 6.77 8.94 16.66
CA LYS A 697 7.88 8.00 16.47
C LYS A 697 8.84 7.99 17.67
N LYS A 698 9.13 9.17 18.23
CA LYS A 698 9.93 9.31 19.46
C LYS A 698 9.23 8.66 20.66
N GLU A 699 7.91 8.85 20.80
CA GLU A 699 7.14 8.20 21.86
C GLU A 699 7.12 6.67 21.73
N ARG A 700 6.92 6.14 20.51
CA ARG A 700 6.99 4.70 20.24
C ARG A 700 8.35 4.12 20.58
N TYR A 701 9.44 4.78 20.17
CA TYR A 701 10.78 4.39 20.56
C TYR A 701 10.97 4.31 22.07
N ILE A 702 10.51 5.33 22.81
CA ILE A 702 10.55 5.34 24.28
C ILE A 702 9.71 4.19 24.88
N ALA A 703 8.54 3.90 24.30
CA ALA A 703 7.69 2.80 24.74
C ALA A 703 8.36 1.43 24.53
N LEU A 704 8.97 1.21 23.37
CA LEU A 704 9.71 0.00 23.04
C LEU A 704 10.90 -0.22 23.99
N LEU A 705 11.68 0.82 24.28
CA LEU A 705 12.77 0.74 25.27
C LEU A 705 12.29 0.37 26.67
N LYS A 706 11.08 0.80 27.07
CA LYS A 706 10.49 0.47 28.37
C LYS A 706 9.95 -0.95 28.42
N LEU A 707 9.48 -1.49 27.29
CA LEU A 707 9.07 -2.89 27.14
C LEU A 707 10.28 -3.83 27.25
N ASP A 708 11.42 -3.47 26.67
CA ASP A 708 12.67 -4.27 26.79
C ASP A 708 13.26 -4.24 28.22
N GLN A 709 13.07 -3.14 28.96
CA GLN A 709 13.39 -3.07 30.40
C GLN A 709 12.42 -3.88 31.27
N TRP A 710 11.36 -4.44 30.69
CA TRP A 710 10.42 -5.36 31.32
C TRP A 710 10.66 -6.80 30.85
N THR A 711 11.94 -7.24 30.83
CA THR A 711 12.24 -8.67 30.85
C THR A 711 11.79 -9.22 32.20
N PRO A 712 10.82 -10.16 32.26
CA PRO A 712 10.50 -10.83 33.51
C PRO A 712 11.75 -11.57 33.95
N ILE A 713 12.25 -11.25 35.15
CA ILE A 713 13.22 -12.07 35.88
C ILE A 713 12.71 -13.51 35.84
N GLU A 714 13.56 -14.42 35.35
CA GLU A 714 13.33 -15.86 35.37
C GLU A 714 12.79 -16.28 36.75
N LEU A 715 11.52 -16.68 36.77
CA LEU A 715 10.96 -17.48 37.84
C LEU A 715 11.34 -18.94 37.58
N GLU A 716 12.62 -19.28 37.72
CA GLU A 716 12.99 -20.67 38.00
C GLU A 716 12.88 -20.91 39.51
N LYS A 717 11.81 -21.63 39.85
CA LYS A 717 11.51 -22.19 41.17
C LYS A 717 12.40 -23.41 41.45
N ASN A 718 12.84 -23.48 42.71
CA ASN A 718 13.02 -24.69 43.53
C ASN A 718 14.06 -25.74 43.08
N PHE A 719 15.25 -25.73 43.69
CA PHE A 719 15.62 -26.58 44.86
C PHE A 719 16.90 -26.08 45.52
#